data_AF-A0A938BL53-F1
#
_entry.id   AF-A0A938BL53-F1
#
_cell.length_a   1.000
_cell.length_b   1.000
_cell.length_c   1.000
_cell.angle_alpha   90.00
_cell.angle_beta   90.00
_cell.angle_gamma   90.00
#
_symmetry.space_group_name_H-M   'P 1'
#
loop_
_entity.id
_entity.type
_entity.pdbx_description
1 polymer ?
#
loop_
_entity_poly.entity_id
_entity_poly.type
_entity_poly.pdbx_seq_one_letter_code
_entity_poly.pdbx_strand_id
1 'polypeptide(L)'
;MTCLLGAAIGWSAPSLAGAAPSLAGAAPSLAGAAPSLAGAAPSLAGAAQSLAGSSPSPAGTAPLAGAAARLHTRIVPPFDDEIALVEIEDRRESEEALLPYLSSPNPATRARACLAAGRALGPIHPDRPADAVRQRLAELLTADPDPVVRGAAAFGLGLLSSERAGAALAEVFSEGREPDPAVRALAAEGLGRCDPGLQPDAMALALNDPDDRVVHAALLAVWKGSPGGQLPRVLECSRAADPEIRWRAAYALLRMLGAPPAGRTAVPGGGQLTEEDGLTILQRMLELADQDDDRVRLQAARALGRCPRAAPLHAAAVEAVERALTAADPRLRVEAARSLGALLEGSDRTATILPALNDEHAHVRVTAVEAAGRMLSLPALAHALEPALESASSWERSAAGAALARAAMDAGLHEQALHTLRRLARDPAWQVRAAAAELLTAMFASLDPAAAERESGGERADSAASAPAPRNRAAGSAADSSAAERGALADALGHLRAALLADDARVAKHCLADWLARRPQTPEALAAMASDAKLHLLGGDEIGRALAIEGMNAYFSADGARRPEPAEVSALLASLEPLLSDPAHDVRAALVGLLRSLATLCGEQAPPADAPAQPPAAASGPEGAGAAAGPAGTAAEQRERALALLDRLARRDPLRIVRLAAAEALAAAGAQAPPDPGPQETHWTREDYASALRSAAGAETAILVTAGGEIEVALFGDAAPLTVHRFVRSVESGDYDGGLWHRVVPDFVAQDGCPRGDGWGGPGWTIRCEIGADGYTPGTMGMALSGKDTGGSQFFLALSDQPHLDGRYTVFGRAVRGMEILLGDGIRQGDTAIESLRIRYGGERQGAR
;
A
#
# COMPACT_ATOMS: atom_id res chain seq x y z
N MET A 1 72.74 -0.26 -29.22
CA MET A 1 72.24 0.52 -30.38
C MET A 1 71.14 1.45 -29.86
N THR A 2 71.51 2.61 -29.29
CA THR A 2 71.34 4.00 -29.84
C THR A 2 69.87 4.34 -30.18
N CYS A 3 69.18 5.37 -29.68
CA CYS A 3 69.47 6.71 -29.13
C CYS A 3 68.34 7.11 -28.15
N LEU A 4 68.62 7.67 -26.95
CA LEU A 4 68.62 9.11 -26.59
C LEU A 4 67.38 9.93 -27.00
N LEU A 5 66.54 10.29 -26.01
CA LEU A 5 66.10 11.66 -25.71
C LEU A 5 65.37 11.66 -24.35
N GLY A 6 65.91 12.46 -23.42
CA GLY A 6 65.35 12.63 -22.09
C GLY A 6 64.21 13.66 -22.04
N ALA A 7 63.36 13.50 -21.03
CA ALA A 7 62.67 14.60 -20.36
C ALA A 7 62.17 14.11 -18.99
N ALA A 8 62.11 15.05 -18.06
CA ALA A 8 61.91 14.86 -16.64
C ALA A 8 60.58 14.19 -16.24
N ILE A 9 60.66 13.58 -15.06
CA ILE A 9 59.64 12.87 -14.30
C ILE A 9 58.34 13.67 -14.19
N GLY A 10 57.26 13.13 -14.75
CA GLY A 10 55.88 13.37 -14.35
C GLY A 10 55.22 12.01 -14.16
N TRP A 11 54.83 11.68 -12.93
CA TRP A 11 54.16 10.41 -12.63
C TRP A 11 52.71 10.49 -13.13
N SER A 12 52.47 10.10 -14.39
CA SER A 12 51.13 9.78 -14.88
C SER A 12 50.90 8.26 -14.78
N ALA A 13 49.75 7.88 -14.22
CA ALA A 13 49.36 6.48 -14.10
C ALA A 13 49.20 5.83 -15.51
N PRO A 14 49.65 4.59 -15.71
CA PRO A 14 49.41 3.89 -16.97
C PRO A 14 47.91 3.60 -17.16
N SER A 15 47.37 3.88 -18.35
CA SER A 15 46.00 3.56 -18.74
C SER A 15 46.00 2.42 -19.76
N LEU A 16 45.09 1.45 -19.57
CA LEU A 16 44.82 0.35 -20.50
C LEU A 16 43.37 0.49 -20.99
N ALA A 17 43.16 0.49 -22.31
CA ALA A 17 41.83 0.56 -22.93
C ALA A 17 41.67 -0.57 -23.96
N GLY A 18 40.63 -1.40 -23.82
CA GLY A 18 40.32 -2.51 -24.73
C GLY A 18 39.55 -3.66 -24.06
N ALA A 19 38.98 -4.58 -24.86
CA ALA A 19 38.21 -5.72 -24.38
C ALA A 19 39.09 -6.73 -23.60
N ALA A 20 38.50 -7.31 -22.54
CA ALA A 20 39.10 -8.09 -21.44
C ALA A 20 40.34 -8.96 -21.81
N PRO A 21 41.54 -8.65 -21.29
CA PRO A 21 42.66 -9.59 -21.31
C PRO A 21 42.48 -10.69 -20.24
N SER A 22 42.80 -11.93 -20.59
CA SER A 22 42.92 -13.06 -19.64
C SER A 22 44.39 -13.29 -19.32
N LEU A 23 44.77 -13.22 -18.04
CA LEU A 23 46.12 -13.49 -17.57
C LEU A 23 46.13 -14.83 -16.81
N ALA A 24 46.92 -15.79 -17.29
CA ALA A 24 47.12 -17.09 -16.65
C ALA A 24 48.59 -17.26 -16.23
N GLY A 25 48.83 -17.48 -14.93
CA GLY A 25 50.18 -17.66 -14.36
C GLY A 25 50.35 -17.04 -12.96
N ALA A 26 51.54 -17.13 -12.38
CA ALA A 26 51.87 -16.46 -11.11
C ALA A 26 51.89 -14.94 -11.30
N ALA A 27 51.16 -14.22 -10.46
CA ALA A 27 50.91 -12.78 -10.62
C ALA A 27 52.19 -11.92 -10.46
N PRO A 28 52.37 -10.83 -11.25
CA PRO A 28 53.46 -9.88 -11.05
C PRO A 28 53.23 -9.03 -9.79
N SER A 29 54.29 -8.76 -9.04
CA SER A 29 54.29 -7.79 -7.92
C SER A 29 54.44 -6.36 -8.46
N LEU A 30 53.43 -5.52 -8.30
CA LEU A 30 53.47 -4.09 -8.66
C LEU A 30 53.67 -3.25 -7.39
N ALA A 31 54.66 -2.36 -7.40
CA ALA A 31 54.91 -1.37 -6.35
C ALA A 31 54.76 0.04 -6.93
N GLY A 32 53.79 0.83 -6.46
CA GLY A 32 53.48 2.18 -6.94
C GLY A 32 51.98 2.49 -7.01
N ALA A 33 51.61 3.63 -7.59
CA ALA A 33 50.20 4.00 -7.82
C ALA A 33 49.53 3.03 -8.80
N ALA A 34 48.37 2.48 -8.40
CA ALA A 34 47.65 1.47 -9.17
C ALA A 34 47.12 2.05 -10.52
N PRO A 35 47.07 1.23 -11.59
CA PRO A 35 46.56 1.68 -12.89
C PRO A 35 45.07 2.04 -12.82
N SER A 36 44.64 3.02 -13.62
CA SER A 36 43.23 3.33 -13.83
C SER A 36 42.65 2.41 -14.91
N LEU A 37 41.66 1.59 -14.55
CA LEU A 37 40.95 0.70 -15.48
C LEU A 37 39.62 1.33 -15.90
N ALA A 38 39.37 1.40 -17.21
CA ALA A 38 38.11 1.83 -17.80
C ALA A 38 37.52 0.67 -18.64
N GLY A 39 36.34 0.16 -18.26
CA GLY A 39 35.69 -0.98 -18.92
C GLY A 39 35.21 -2.06 -17.94
N ALA A 40 34.83 -3.23 -18.45
CA ALA A 40 34.42 -4.38 -17.63
C ALA A 40 35.63 -4.98 -16.87
N ALA A 41 35.42 -5.39 -15.62
CA ALA A 41 36.48 -5.94 -14.76
C ALA A 41 37.10 -7.22 -15.35
N PRO A 42 38.45 -7.39 -15.32
CA PRO A 42 39.09 -8.61 -15.79
C PRO A 42 38.75 -9.81 -14.89
N SER A 43 38.61 -11.00 -15.49
CA SER A 43 38.48 -12.25 -14.74
C SER A 43 39.86 -12.81 -14.38
N LEU A 44 40.11 -13.03 -13.09
CA LEU A 44 41.34 -13.63 -12.58
C LEU A 44 40.99 -14.95 -11.86
N ALA A 45 41.69 -16.03 -12.18
CA ALA A 45 41.54 -17.33 -11.53
C ALA A 45 42.85 -17.71 -10.81
N GLY A 46 42.79 -17.89 -9.48
CA GLY A 46 43.95 -18.25 -8.63
C GLY A 46 43.83 -17.77 -7.18
N ALA A 47 44.70 -18.27 -6.29
CA ALA A 47 44.65 -18.03 -4.83
C ALA A 47 44.83 -16.55 -4.42
N ALA A 48 44.24 -16.19 -3.27
CA ALA A 48 44.08 -14.83 -2.75
C ALA A 48 45.39 -13.99 -2.70
N GLN A 49 45.31 -12.72 -3.12
CA GLN A 49 46.41 -11.76 -3.05
C GLN A 49 46.29 -10.83 -1.82
N SER A 50 47.42 -10.44 -1.23
CA SER A 50 47.50 -9.29 -0.32
C SER A 50 47.98 -8.05 -1.10
N LEU A 51 47.13 -7.04 -1.25
CA LEU A 51 47.51 -5.73 -1.78
C LEU A 51 47.81 -4.79 -0.60
N ALA A 52 49.00 -4.18 -0.60
CA ALA A 52 49.37 -3.13 0.33
C ALA A 52 49.38 -1.78 -0.41
N GLY A 53 48.38 -0.93 -0.15
CA GLY A 53 48.22 0.39 -0.78
C GLY A 53 46.75 0.81 -0.93
N SER A 54 46.51 2.08 -1.24
CA SER A 54 45.17 2.68 -1.39
C SER A 54 44.35 2.02 -2.50
N SER A 55 43.08 1.70 -2.20
CA SER A 55 42.13 1.06 -3.12
C SER A 55 41.94 1.85 -4.43
N PRO A 56 41.78 1.18 -5.60
CA PRO A 56 41.50 1.88 -6.85
C PRO A 56 40.11 2.55 -6.82
N SER A 57 40.01 3.80 -7.29
CA SER A 57 38.74 4.48 -7.52
C SER A 57 38.31 4.29 -8.98
N PRO A 58 37.26 3.49 -9.26
CA PRO A 58 36.69 3.45 -10.60
C PRO A 58 35.94 4.76 -10.89
N ALA A 59 36.25 5.41 -12.01
CA ALA A 59 35.43 6.50 -12.55
C ALA A 59 34.29 5.88 -13.36
N GLY A 60 33.12 5.77 -12.72
CA GLY A 60 31.89 5.19 -13.25
C GLY A 60 31.00 4.82 -12.07
N THR A 61 29.70 5.09 -12.14
CA THR A 61 28.74 4.79 -11.07
C THR A 61 28.80 3.31 -10.72
N ALA A 62 29.54 2.98 -9.66
CA ALA A 62 29.49 1.66 -9.04
C ALA A 62 28.03 1.41 -8.62
N PRO A 63 27.51 0.18 -8.78
CA PRO A 63 26.21 -0.15 -8.22
C PRO A 63 26.25 0.19 -6.74
N LEU A 64 25.19 0.79 -6.21
CA LEU A 64 24.99 1.09 -4.79
C LEU A 64 25.10 -0.21 -3.95
N ALA A 65 26.32 -0.63 -3.65
CA ALA A 65 26.66 -1.73 -2.76
C ALA A 65 26.73 -1.26 -1.28
N GLY A 66 26.17 -0.09 -0.97
CA GLY A 66 26.29 0.58 0.32
C GLY A 66 25.17 0.31 1.34
N ALA A 67 24.10 -0.40 0.99
CA ALA A 67 22.95 -0.58 1.91
C ALA A 67 22.39 -2.01 2.00
N ALA A 68 22.99 -2.99 1.32
CA ALA A 68 22.42 -4.33 1.14
C ALA A 68 23.07 -5.44 1.98
N ALA A 69 23.77 -5.10 3.08
CA ALA A 69 24.32 -6.08 4.02
C ALA A 69 23.58 -6.01 5.36
N ARG A 70 22.25 -6.12 5.34
CA ARG A 70 21.45 -6.41 6.55
C ARG A 70 21.13 -7.91 6.49
N LEU A 71 21.78 -8.71 7.32
CA LEU A 71 21.54 -10.15 7.52
C LEU A 71 21.44 -11.04 6.26
N HIS A 72 22.26 -10.81 5.23
CA HIS A 72 22.52 -11.84 4.20
C HIS A 72 23.61 -12.86 4.62
N THR A 73 23.84 -13.06 5.92
CA THR A 73 24.27 -14.39 6.37
C THR A 73 23.08 -15.30 6.21
N ARG A 74 23.02 -15.98 5.05
CA ARG A 74 22.06 -17.03 4.72
C ARG A 74 21.94 -17.97 5.92
N ILE A 75 20.86 -17.85 6.70
CA ILE A 75 20.57 -18.78 7.79
C ILE A 75 20.06 -20.05 7.12
N VAL A 76 20.95 -21.02 6.94
CA VAL A 76 20.63 -22.30 6.30
C VAL A 76 20.71 -23.38 7.37
N PRO A 77 19.61 -23.68 8.07
CA PRO A 77 19.58 -24.80 8.99
C PRO A 77 19.57 -26.13 8.22
N PRO A 78 19.75 -27.27 8.90
CA PRO A 78 19.52 -28.58 8.30
C PRO A 78 18.13 -28.63 7.64
N PHE A 79 18.03 -29.27 6.47
CA PHE A 79 16.82 -29.24 5.66
C PHE A 79 15.57 -29.77 6.39
N ASP A 80 15.74 -30.79 7.23
CA ASP A 80 14.65 -31.31 8.07
C ASP A 80 14.16 -30.33 9.14
N ASP A 81 15.07 -29.52 9.68
CA ASP A 81 14.72 -28.45 10.64
C ASP A 81 13.99 -27.32 9.90
N GLU A 82 14.42 -26.96 8.69
CA GLU A 82 13.75 -25.94 7.88
C GLU A 82 12.31 -26.35 7.55
N ILE A 83 12.08 -27.60 7.15
CA ILE A 83 10.73 -28.13 6.89
C ILE A 83 9.85 -27.96 8.12
N ALA A 84 10.35 -28.36 9.29
CA ALA A 84 9.57 -28.29 10.52
C ALA A 84 9.28 -26.84 10.95
N LEU A 85 10.25 -25.94 10.80
CA LEU A 85 10.09 -24.53 11.15
C LEU A 85 9.12 -23.80 10.20
N VAL A 86 9.15 -24.10 8.91
CA VAL A 86 8.17 -23.59 7.94
C VAL A 86 6.77 -24.15 8.20
N GLU A 87 6.66 -25.42 8.56
CA GLU A 87 5.40 -26.05 8.96
C GLU A 87 4.79 -25.37 10.21
N ILE A 88 5.62 -25.11 11.22
CA ILE A 88 5.24 -24.35 12.44
C ILE A 88 4.78 -22.94 12.09
N GLU A 89 5.48 -22.25 11.19
CA GLU A 89 5.10 -20.92 10.72
C GLU A 89 3.76 -20.95 10.00
N ASP A 90 3.59 -21.79 8.98
CA ASP A 90 2.39 -21.84 8.17
C ASP A 90 1.15 -22.21 9.01
N ARG A 91 1.29 -23.17 9.93
CA ARG A 91 0.20 -23.58 10.83
C ARG A 91 -0.01 -22.63 12.00
N ARG A 92 0.91 -21.69 12.23
CA ARG A 92 0.96 -20.86 13.45
C ARG A 92 0.86 -21.76 14.68
N GLU A 93 1.75 -22.74 14.84
CA GLU A 93 1.71 -23.67 15.99
C GLU A 93 2.00 -22.96 17.33
N SER A 94 1.81 -23.68 18.44
CA SER A 94 2.01 -23.13 19.78
C SER A 94 3.49 -22.97 20.13
N GLU A 95 3.78 -22.28 21.23
CA GLU A 95 5.15 -22.00 21.64
C GLU A 95 5.96 -23.27 21.96
N GLU A 96 5.31 -24.36 22.40
CA GLU A 96 5.94 -25.64 22.70
C GLU A 96 6.62 -26.29 21.48
N ALA A 97 6.06 -26.08 20.28
CA ALA A 97 6.63 -26.63 19.04
C ALA A 97 7.98 -26.00 18.69
N LEU A 98 8.24 -24.76 19.13
CA LEU A 98 9.45 -23.99 18.83
C LEU A 98 10.60 -24.24 19.82
N LEU A 99 10.29 -24.56 21.08
CA LEU A 99 11.28 -24.69 22.15
C LEU A 99 12.43 -25.68 21.85
N PRO A 100 12.19 -26.86 21.23
CA PRO A 100 13.27 -27.77 20.85
C PRO A 100 14.28 -27.13 19.89
N TYR A 101 13.81 -26.37 18.90
CA TYR A 101 14.66 -25.74 17.89
C TYR A 101 15.42 -24.53 18.44
N LEU A 102 14.80 -23.75 19.34
CA LEU A 102 15.48 -22.67 20.09
C LEU A 102 16.58 -23.18 21.04
N SER A 103 16.56 -24.48 21.35
CA SER A 103 17.55 -25.15 22.19
C SER A 103 18.52 -26.03 21.39
N SER A 104 18.45 -25.98 20.04
CA SER A 104 19.29 -26.79 19.17
C SER A 104 20.78 -26.50 19.37
N PRO A 105 21.67 -27.50 19.32
CA PRO A 105 23.10 -27.26 19.32
C PRO A 105 23.57 -26.51 18.06
N ASN A 106 22.80 -26.56 16.96
CA ASN A 106 23.13 -25.89 15.72
C ASN A 106 22.71 -24.40 15.75
N PRO A 107 23.65 -23.44 15.62
CA PRO A 107 23.33 -22.01 15.65
C PRO A 107 22.40 -21.58 14.49
N ALA A 108 22.52 -22.18 13.30
CA ALA A 108 21.63 -21.87 12.18
C ALA A 108 20.17 -22.26 12.49
N THR A 109 19.96 -23.42 13.11
CA THR A 109 18.63 -23.86 13.59
C THR A 109 18.09 -22.90 14.64
N ARG A 110 18.91 -22.48 15.62
CA ARG A 110 18.47 -21.51 16.64
C ARG A 110 18.09 -20.16 16.04
N ALA A 111 18.91 -19.63 15.12
CA ALA A 111 18.63 -18.36 14.46
C ALA A 111 17.34 -18.42 13.62
N ARG A 112 17.14 -19.51 12.84
CA ARG A 112 15.91 -19.71 12.07
C ARG A 112 14.69 -19.85 12.98
N ALA A 113 14.81 -20.54 14.11
CA ALA A 113 13.76 -20.72 15.09
C ALA A 113 13.39 -19.38 15.79
N CYS A 114 14.33 -18.47 15.99
CA CYS A 114 14.05 -17.13 16.51
C CYS A 114 13.16 -16.32 15.54
N LEU A 115 13.45 -16.40 14.24
CA LEU A 115 12.60 -15.79 13.21
C LEU A 115 11.20 -16.44 13.17
N ALA A 116 11.15 -17.78 13.23
CA ALA A 116 9.90 -18.53 13.25
C ALA A 116 9.03 -18.19 14.45
N ALA A 117 9.62 -18.01 15.62
CA ALA A 117 8.92 -17.56 16.81
C ALA A 117 8.21 -16.22 16.61
N GLY A 118 8.91 -15.21 16.07
CA GLY A 118 8.31 -13.91 15.79
C GLY A 118 7.23 -13.95 14.71
N ARG A 119 7.40 -14.80 13.68
CA ARG A 119 6.42 -14.98 12.60
C ARG A 119 5.17 -15.73 13.04
N ALA A 120 5.33 -16.80 13.83
CA ALA A 120 4.24 -17.69 14.25
C ALA A 120 3.43 -17.15 15.43
N LEU A 121 4.09 -16.52 16.41
CA LEU A 121 3.48 -16.09 17.68
C LEU A 121 3.28 -14.57 17.79
N GLY A 122 3.48 -13.83 16.70
CA GLY A 122 3.21 -12.39 16.66
C GLY A 122 1.72 -12.05 16.91
N PRO A 123 1.34 -10.75 16.92
CA PRO A 123 0.05 -10.26 17.45
C PRO A 123 -1.23 -10.65 16.67
N ILE A 124 -1.21 -11.70 15.85
CA ILE A 124 -2.40 -12.24 15.18
C ILE A 124 -3.34 -12.92 16.18
N HIS A 125 -2.80 -13.45 17.27
CA HIS A 125 -3.56 -14.10 18.33
C HIS A 125 -3.15 -13.53 19.70
N PRO A 126 -3.75 -12.41 20.15
CA PRO A 126 -3.40 -11.80 21.44
C PRO A 126 -3.59 -12.75 22.63
N ASP A 127 -4.47 -13.75 22.49
CA ASP A 127 -4.78 -14.74 23.53
C ASP A 127 -3.82 -15.93 23.56
N ARG A 128 -2.88 -16.06 22.62
CA ARG A 128 -1.94 -17.18 22.61
C ARG A 128 -0.76 -16.92 23.55
N PRO A 129 -0.41 -17.89 24.43
CA PRO A 129 0.77 -17.78 25.26
C PRO A 129 2.02 -17.80 24.39
N ALA A 130 2.95 -16.91 24.71
CA ALA A 130 4.27 -16.84 24.09
C ALA A 130 5.33 -16.46 25.15
N ASP A 131 5.04 -16.72 26.43
CA ASP A 131 5.90 -16.31 27.55
C ASP A 131 7.18 -17.13 27.60
N ALA A 132 7.12 -18.44 27.37
CA ALA A 132 8.29 -19.31 27.38
C ALA A 132 9.21 -18.98 26.20
N VAL A 133 8.64 -18.76 25.01
CA VAL A 133 9.42 -18.35 23.84
C VAL A 133 10.00 -16.94 24.04
N ARG A 134 9.24 -15.97 24.56
CA ARG A 134 9.76 -14.62 24.86
C ARG A 134 10.97 -14.67 25.81
N GLN A 135 10.83 -15.41 26.91
CA GLN A 135 11.92 -15.59 27.85
C GLN A 135 13.13 -16.24 27.16
N ARG A 136 12.91 -17.28 26.37
CA ARG A 136 13.99 -17.97 25.67
C ARG A 136 14.70 -17.09 24.64
N LEU A 137 13.98 -16.23 23.92
CA LEU A 137 14.59 -15.26 23.01
C LEU A 137 15.42 -14.22 23.76
N ALA A 138 14.96 -13.73 24.92
CA ALA A 138 15.73 -12.80 25.74
C ALA A 138 17.03 -13.43 26.27
N GLU A 139 17.00 -14.72 26.66
CA GLU A 139 18.19 -15.49 27.03
C GLU A 139 19.16 -15.61 25.86
N LEU A 140 18.67 -16.00 24.66
CA LEU A 140 19.50 -16.12 23.46
C LEU A 140 20.12 -14.78 23.07
N LEU A 141 19.35 -13.68 23.12
CA LEU A 141 19.83 -12.33 22.86
C LEU A 141 20.99 -11.91 23.76
N THR A 142 21.06 -12.42 25.00
CA THR A 142 22.10 -12.00 25.95
C THR A 142 23.27 -12.99 26.03
N ALA A 143 23.00 -14.29 25.87
CA ALA A 143 23.95 -15.34 26.22
C ALA A 143 24.44 -16.18 25.04
N ASP A 144 23.82 -16.12 23.86
CA ASP A 144 24.27 -16.95 22.73
C ASP A 144 25.62 -16.45 22.19
N PRO A 145 26.62 -17.33 21.99
CA PRO A 145 27.92 -16.93 21.46
C PRO A 145 27.85 -16.39 20.03
N ASP A 146 26.85 -16.80 19.24
CA ASP A 146 26.72 -16.43 17.84
C ASP A 146 25.91 -15.12 17.66
N PRO A 147 26.51 -14.04 17.12
CA PRO A 147 25.81 -12.77 16.90
C PRO A 147 24.64 -12.89 15.92
N VAL A 148 24.64 -13.86 15.00
CA VAL A 148 23.51 -14.10 14.09
C VAL A 148 22.30 -14.61 14.88
N VAL A 149 22.52 -15.49 15.86
CA VAL A 149 21.46 -15.95 16.76
C VAL A 149 20.95 -14.81 17.62
N ARG A 150 21.84 -14.00 18.21
CA ARG A 150 21.44 -12.82 19.01
C ARG A 150 20.63 -11.82 18.19
N GLY A 151 21.06 -11.53 16.96
CA GLY A 151 20.34 -10.66 16.02
C GLY A 151 18.97 -11.20 15.64
N ALA A 152 18.87 -12.50 15.33
CA ALA A 152 17.59 -13.14 15.06
C ALA A 152 16.65 -13.14 16.28
N ALA A 153 17.18 -13.29 17.49
CA ALA A 153 16.43 -13.18 18.72
C ALA A 153 15.91 -11.75 18.95
N ALA A 154 16.73 -10.72 18.72
CA ALA A 154 16.30 -9.31 18.77
C ALA A 154 15.15 -9.04 17.77
N PHE A 155 15.29 -9.53 16.53
CA PHE A 155 14.26 -9.38 15.51
C PHE A 155 12.97 -10.11 15.89
N GLY A 156 13.08 -11.36 16.37
CA GLY A 156 11.95 -12.17 16.85
C GLY A 156 11.20 -11.48 18.00
N LEU A 157 11.90 -10.95 18.99
CA LEU A 157 11.31 -10.16 20.08
C LEU A 157 10.54 -8.94 19.56
N GLY A 158 11.12 -8.21 18.60
CA GLY A 158 10.46 -7.08 17.95
C GLY A 158 9.15 -7.46 17.24
N LEU A 159 9.08 -8.65 16.63
CA LEU A 159 7.85 -9.15 15.99
C LEU A 159 6.77 -9.58 16.99
N LEU A 160 7.15 -10.07 18.17
CA LEU A 160 6.22 -10.41 19.25
C LEU A 160 5.56 -9.16 19.85
N SER A 161 6.24 -8.01 19.78
CA SER A 161 5.65 -6.68 20.02
C SER A 161 4.93 -6.54 21.39
N SER A 162 5.57 -7.00 22.49
CA SER A 162 5.07 -6.85 23.86
C SER A 162 5.94 -5.96 24.74
N GLU A 163 5.42 -5.52 25.89
CA GLU A 163 6.16 -4.72 26.88
C GLU A 163 7.43 -5.45 27.36
N ARG A 164 7.31 -6.73 27.71
CA ARG A 164 8.46 -7.57 28.11
C ARG A 164 9.51 -7.70 27.01
N ALA A 165 9.07 -7.81 25.74
CA ALA A 165 9.99 -7.84 24.61
C ALA A 165 10.73 -6.51 24.47
N GLY A 166 10.03 -5.38 24.62
CA GLY A 166 10.64 -4.05 24.63
C GLY A 166 11.69 -3.87 25.73
N ALA A 167 11.42 -4.36 26.95
CA ALA A 167 12.38 -4.32 28.05
C ALA A 167 13.66 -5.13 27.74
N ALA A 168 13.52 -6.35 27.21
CA ALA A 168 14.68 -7.17 26.82
C ALA A 168 15.53 -6.50 25.72
N LEU A 169 14.89 -5.84 24.75
CA LEU A 169 15.58 -5.11 23.70
C LEU A 169 16.29 -3.85 24.23
N ALA A 170 15.72 -3.17 25.23
CA ALA A 170 16.34 -1.99 25.83
C ALA A 170 17.66 -2.31 26.54
N GLU A 171 17.77 -3.50 27.15
CA GLU A 171 19.00 -3.94 27.83
C GLU A 171 20.21 -4.04 26.89
N VAL A 172 20.00 -4.23 25.59
CA VAL A 172 21.07 -4.30 24.56
C VAL A 172 21.92 -3.02 24.54
N PHE A 173 21.32 -1.87 24.84
CA PHE A 173 21.98 -0.57 24.81
C PHE A 173 22.68 -0.19 26.12
N SER A 174 22.61 -1.05 27.15
CA SER A 174 23.39 -0.86 28.37
C SER A 174 24.88 -1.05 28.10
N GLU A 175 25.72 -0.22 28.71
CA GLU A 175 27.18 -0.20 28.46
C GLU A 175 27.81 -1.60 28.54
N GLY A 176 28.54 -1.97 27.48
CA GLY A 176 29.33 -3.20 27.42
C GLY A 176 28.55 -4.52 27.25
N ARG A 177 27.23 -4.49 27.05
CA ARG A 177 26.41 -5.72 26.91
C ARG A 177 26.43 -6.35 25.53
N GLU A 178 26.23 -5.57 24.46
CA GLU A 178 26.24 -6.09 23.10
C GLU A 178 27.33 -5.43 22.26
N PRO A 179 28.44 -6.13 21.97
CA PRO A 179 29.52 -5.58 21.16
C PRO A 179 29.16 -5.47 19.68
N ASP A 180 28.24 -6.31 19.16
CA ASP A 180 27.94 -6.36 17.73
C ASP A 180 26.91 -5.28 17.31
N PRO A 181 27.31 -4.28 16.50
CA PRO A 181 26.42 -3.23 16.02
C PRO A 181 25.26 -3.74 15.15
N ALA A 182 25.38 -4.90 14.47
CA ALA A 182 24.27 -5.46 13.71
C ALA A 182 23.15 -5.94 14.64
N VAL A 183 23.50 -6.52 15.78
CA VAL A 183 22.53 -6.92 16.81
C VAL A 183 21.88 -5.68 17.43
N ARG A 184 22.67 -4.65 17.76
CA ARG A 184 22.14 -3.37 18.28
C ARG A 184 21.21 -2.68 17.28
N ALA A 185 21.51 -2.72 15.99
CA ALA A 185 20.64 -2.15 14.95
C ALA A 185 19.28 -2.88 14.86
N LEU A 186 19.28 -4.22 14.94
CA LEU A 186 18.03 -5.00 14.98
C LEU A 186 17.25 -4.77 16.27
N ALA A 187 17.93 -4.56 17.39
CA ALA A 187 17.29 -4.20 18.65
C ALA A 187 16.64 -2.81 18.58
N ALA A 188 17.31 -1.81 17.99
CA ALA A 188 16.74 -0.47 17.77
C ALA A 188 15.49 -0.53 16.88
N GLU A 189 15.52 -1.36 15.84
CA GLU A 189 14.36 -1.58 14.98
C GLU A 189 13.20 -2.27 15.72
N GLY A 190 13.52 -3.30 16.53
CA GLY A 190 12.56 -4.00 17.38
C GLY A 190 11.90 -3.10 18.42
N LEU A 191 12.65 -2.18 19.03
CA LEU A 191 12.11 -1.17 19.96
C LEU A 191 11.04 -0.30 19.30
N GLY A 192 11.18 0.04 18.02
CA GLY A 192 10.15 0.77 17.28
C GLY A 192 8.88 -0.05 16.97
N ARG A 193 8.90 -1.37 17.17
CA ARG A 193 7.73 -2.24 16.94
C ARG A 193 6.90 -2.43 18.21
N CYS A 194 7.56 -2.61 19.37
CA CYS A 194 6.93 -2.77 20.69
C CYS A 194 6.36 -1.41 21.18
N ASP A 195 5.06 -1.30 21.56
CA ASP A 195 4.57 -0.10 22.27
C ASP A 195 3.34 -0.41 23.16
N PRO A 196 3.38 -0.05 24.45
CA PRO A 196 2.91 1.28 24.89
C PRO A 196 3.87 1.96 25.89
N GLY A 197 4.53 3.03 25.47
CA GLY A 197 5.49 3.84 26.23
C GLY A 197 6.95 3.52 25.89
N LEU A 198 7.35 3.68 24.60
CA LEU A 198 8.74 3.63 24.11
C LEU A 198 9.76 3.85 25.21
N GLN A 199 10.65 2.86 25.42
CA GLN A 199 11.85 2.94 26.25
C GLN A 199 12.72 4.12 25.74
N PRO A 200 12.50 5.35 26.25
CA PRO A 200 12.94 6.55 25.55
C PRO A 200 14.45 6.72 25.72
N ASP A 201 14.97 6.27 26.86
CA ASP A 201 16.39 6.22 27.16
C ASP A 201 17.11 5.25 26.23
N ALA A 202 16.56 4.06 26.00
CA ALA A 202 17.16 3.09 25.06
C ALA A 202 17.16 3.61 23.62
N MET A 203 16.07 4.25 23.18
CA MET A 203 16.03 4.89 21.86
C MET A 203 17.02 6.06 21.75
N ALA A 204 17.15 6.87 22.80
CA ALA A 204 18.13 7.96 22.85
C ALA A 204 19.57 7.42 22.78
N LEU A 205 19.86 6.32 23.48
CA LEU A 205 21.14 5.63 23.39
C LEU A 205 21.40 5.10 21.97
N ALA A 206 20.41 4.49 21.33
CA ALA A 206 20.53 4.02 19.95
C ALA A 206 20.78 5.16 18.94
N LEU A 207 20.16 6.33 19.13
CA LEU A 207 20.42 7.53 18.33
C LEU A 207 21.79 8.16 18.58
N ASN A 208 22.46 7.81 19.69
CA ASN A 208 23.79 8.25 20.06
C ASN A 208 24.85 7.13 19.93
N ASP A 209 24.49 6.00 19.32
CA ASP A 209 25.41 4.87 19.16
C ASP A 209 26.62 5.28 18.32
N PRO A 210 27.83 4.82 18.65
CA PRO A 210 29.02 5.12 17.86
C PRO A 210 29.02 4.48 16.45
N ASP A 211 28.15 3.51 16.17
CA ASP A 211 28.04 2.88 14.84
C ASP A 211 26.82 3.43 14.07
N ASP A 212 27.08 4.00 12.89
CA ASP A 212 26.07 4.63 12.04
C ASP A 212 24.93 3.67 11.65
N ARG A 213 25.16 2.35 11.59
CA ARG A 213 24.09 1.38 11.27
C ARG A 213 23.01 1.34 12.35
N VAL A 214 23.41 1.53 13.60
CA VAL A 214 22.49 1.58 14.74
C VAL A 214 21.70 2.88 14.69
N VAL A 215 22.37 4.01 14.46
CA VAL A 215 21.74 5.32 14.28
C VAL A 215 20.74 5.28 13.12
N HIS A 216 21.11 4.66 12.00
CA HIS A 216 20.24 4.46 10.83
C HIS A 216 18.98 3.67 11.19
N ALA A 217 19.09 2.60 11.97
CA ALA A 217 17.93 1.82 12.40
C ALA A 217 17.05 2.61 13.38
N ALA A 218 17.66 3.30 14.33
CA ALA A 218 16.98 4.13 15.32
C ALA A 218 16.17 5.26 14.66
N LEU A 219 16.73 5.97 13.68
CA LEU A 219 16.02 7.04 12.96
C LEU A 219 14.79 6.53 12.19
N LEU A 220 14.80 5.30 11.67
CA LEU A 220 13.61 4.72 11.03
C LEU A 220 12.57 4.19 12.03
N ALA A 221 12.97 3.98 13.29
CA ALA A 221 12.15 3.44 14.36
C ALA A 221 11.53 4.52 15.25
N VAL A 222 12.22 5.65 15.47
CA VAL A 222 11.90 6.67 16.49
C VAL A 222 10.49 7.24 16.39
N TRP A 223 9.95 7.39 15.17
CA TRP A 223 8.62 7.96 14.95
C TRP A 223 7.47 6.99 15.30
N LYS A 224 7.77 5.69 15.50
CA LYS A 224 6.74 4.65 15.69
C LYS A 224 6.14 4.62 17.09
N GLY A 225 6.58 5.45 18.03
CA GLY A 225 5.94 5.63 19.35
C GLY A 225 5.92 7.10 19.80
N SER A 226 6.21 7.42 21.08
CA SER A 226 6.20 8.78 21.64
C SER A 226 7.39 9.66 21.18
N PRO A 227 7.23 10.52 20.17
CA PRO A 227 8.36 11.13 19.46
C PRO A 227 8.91 12.41 20.11
N GLY A 228 8.12 13.10 20.94
CA GLY A 228 8.46 14.44 21.43
C GLY A 228 9.78 14.49 22.22
N GLY A 229 10.07 13.49 23.04
CA GLY A 229 11.32 13.43 23.82
C GLY A 229 12.58 13.26 22.98
N GLN A 230 12.46 12.77 21.75
CA GLN A 230 13.60 12.48 20.87
C GLN A 230 13.84 13.57 19.82
N LEU A 231 12.93 14.54 19.68
CA LEU A 231 12.99 15.59 18.66
C LEU A 231 14.35 16.33 18.64
N PRO A 232 14.93 16.79 19.78
CA PRO A 232 16.21 17.50 19.75
C PRO A 232 17.33 16.68 19.10
N ARG A 233 17.38 15.37 19.37
CA ARG A 233 18.41 14.49 18.82
C ARG A 233 18.18 14.21 17.34
N VAL A 234 16.93 14.04 16.90
CA VAL A 234 16.62 13.89 15.47
C VAL A 234 16.97 15.17 14.70
N LEU A 235 16.70 16.34 15.27
CA LEU A 235 17.11 17.63 14.69
C LEU A 235 18.63 17.73 14.59
N GLU A 236 19.38 17.25 15.58
CA GLU A 236 20.86 17.18 15.50
C GLU A 236 21.31 16.24 14.38
N CYS A 237 20.75 15.04 14.29
CA CYS A 237 21.05 14.07 13.22
C CYS A 237 20.76 14.65 11.82
N SER A 238 19.74 15.51 11.69
CA SER A 238 19.44 16.19 10.42
C SER A 238 20.54 17.16 9.96
N ARG A 239 21.52 17.47 10.82
CA ARG A 239 22.69 18.30 10.53
C ARG A 239 23.97 17.47 10.31
N ALA A 240 23.87 16.14 10.34
CA ALA A 240 25.02 15.25 10.15
C ALA A 240 25.70 15.47 8.79
N ALA A 241 27.00 15.21 8.72
CA ALA A 241 27.74 15.24 7.46
C ALA A 241 27.35 14.10 6.52
N ASP A 242 26.95 12.94 7.07
CA ASP A 242 26.48 11.78 6.31
C ASP A 242 25.11 12.05 5.67
N PRO A 243 25.00 12.00 4.32
CA PRO A 243 23.73 12.13 3.62
C PRO A 243 22.66 11.11 4.02
N GLU A 244 23.03 9.87 4.35
CA GLU A 244 22.08 8.82 4.73
C GLU A 244 21.45 9.12 6.11
N ILE A 245 22.26 9.54 7.08
CA ILE A 245 21.77 10.01 8.39
C ILE A 245 20.84 11.21 8.20
N ARG A 246 21.22 12.20 7.37
CA ARG A 246 20.38 13.38 7.10
C ARG A 246 19.05 12.98 6.49
N TRP A 247 19.05 12.09 5.49
CA TRP A 247 17.81 11.62 4.85
C TRP A 247 16.90 10.89 5.83
N ARG A 248 17.43 9.97 6.65
CA ARG A 248 16.65 9.25 7.67
C ARG A 248 16.11 10.18 8.75
N ALA A 249 16.88 11.19 9.14
CA ALA A 249 16.42 12.22 10.07
C ALA A 249 15.30 13.07 9.45
N ALA A 250 15.44 13.49 8.19
CA ALA A 250 14.39 14.20 7.47
C ALA A 250 13.11 13.34 7.35
N TYR A 251 13.25 12.06 7.03
CA TYR A 251 12.15 11.11 7.04
C TYR A 251 11.51 11.03 8.43
N ALA A 252 12.28 10.83 9.50
CA ALA A 252 11.78 10.77 10.86
C ALA A 252 11.00 12.04 11.27
N LEU A 253 11.56 13.22 11.01
CA LEU A 253 10.91 14.51 11.28
C LEU A 253 9.58 14.67 10.50
N LEU A 254 9.54 14.26 9.23
CA LEU A 254 8.30 14.24 8.45
C LEU A 254 7.24 13.31 9.08
N ARG A 255 7.66 12.14 9.57
CA ARG A 255 6.76 11.18 10.22
C ARG A 255 6.27 11.70 11.56
N MET A 256 7.13 12.39 12.31
CA MET A 256 6.78 13.09 13.54
C MET A 256 5.75 14.20 13.30
N LEU A 257 5.88 14.97 12.20
CA LEU A 257 4.91 16.01 11.82
C LEU A 257 3.51 15.45 11.45
N GLY A 258 3.40 14.15 11.14
CA GLY A 258 2.12 13.50 10.84
C GLY A 258 1.42 12.99 12.10
N ALA A 259 0.09 12.92 12.10
CA ALA A 259 -0.66 12.20 13.12
C ALA A 259 -0.18 10.74 13.23
N PRO A 260 -0.24 10.11 14.43
CA PRO A 260 0.08 8.69 14.55
C PRO A 260 -0.76 7.87 13.57
N PRO A 261 -0.24 6.75 13.03
CA PRO A 261 -1.00 5.92 12.11
C PRO A 261 -2.34 5.52 12.75
N ALA A 262 -3.40 5.60 11.94
CA ALA A 262 -4.79 5.35 12.36
C ALA A 262 -4.91 4.08 13.22
N GLY A 263 -5.58 4.19 14.38
CA GLY A 263 -5.85 3.06 15.26
C GLY A 263 -5.00 2.97 16.54
N ARG A 264 -4.09 3.92 16.81
CA ARG A 264 -3.40 4.02 18.11
C ARG A 264 -3.97 5.18 18.94
N THR A 265 -4.51 4.86 20.11
CA THR A 265 -4.91 5.86 21.11
C THR A 265 -3.67 6.61 21.60
N ALA A 266 -3.82 7.92 21.80
CA ALA A 266 -2.77 8.74 22.40
C ALA A 266 -2.41 8.20 23.80
N VAL A 267 -1.12 7.97 24.04
CA VAL A 267 -0.61 7.54 25.34
C VAL A 267 -0.57 8.75 26.28
N PRO A 268 -1.22 8.71 27.46
CA PRO A 268 -1.07 9.76 28.46
C PRO A 268 0.36 9.78 29.01
N GLY A 269 1.04 10.93 28.96
CA GLY A 269 2.38 11.12 29.51
C GLY A 269 3.55 10.94 28.54
N GLY A 270 3.31 10.48 27.31
CA GLY A 270 4.29 10.58 26.22
C GLY A 270 4.24 11.99 25.64
N GLY A 271 5.36 12.72 25.67
CA GLY A 271 5.44 14.09 25.16
C GLY A 271 4.86 14.18 23.75
N GLN A 272 3.66 14.77 23.64
CA GLN A 272 3.04 15.09 22.37
C GLN A 272 3.82 16.24 21.75
N LEU A 273 3.99 16.20 20.42
CA LEU A 273 4.54 17.34 19.71
C LEU A 273 3.63 18.53 19.90
N THR A 274 4.19 19.62 20.39
CA THR A 274 3.52 20.91 20.50
C THR A 274 3.42 21.57 19.12
N GLU A 275 2.58 22.60 19.01
CA GLU A 275 2.55 23.44 17.81
C GLU A 275 3.92 24.08 17.51
N GLU A 276 4.66 24.45 18.57
CA GLU A 276 6.02 24.99 18.49
C GLU A 276 7.03 23.95 17.95
N ASP A 277 6.91 22.69 18.36
CA ASP A 277 7.71 21.59 17.83
C ASP A 277 7.43 21.40 16.33
N GLY A 278 6.15 21.48 15.92
CA GLY A 278 5.74 21.43 14.52
C GLY A 278 6.37 22.54 13.68
N LEU A 279 6.36 23.77 14.18
CA LEU A 279 7.02 24.91 13.53
C LEU A 279 8.54 24.75 13.48
N THR A 280 9.15 24.21 14.53
CA THR A 280 10.60 23.92 14.58
C THR A 280 10.99 22.89 13.52
N ILE A 281 10.19 21.83 13.38
CA ILE A 281 10.38 20.82 12.32
C ILE A 281 10.29 21.49 10.94
N LEU A 282 9.24 22.28 10.68
CA LEU A 282 9.04 22.96 9.40
C LEU A 282 10.18 23.93 9.09
N GLN A 283 10.68 24.69 10.07
CA GLN A 283 11.84 25.56 9.92
C GLN A 283 13.08 24.75 9.50
N ARG A 284 13.32 23.59 10.13
CA ARG A 284 14.43 22.73 9.72
C ARG A 284 14.24 22.16 8.32
N MET A 285 13.01 21.84 7.93
CA MET A 285 12.72 21.36 6.56
C MET A 285 12.98 22.42 5.50
N LEU A 286 12.75 23.71 5.78
CA LEU A 286 13.16 24.79 4.89
C LEU A 286 14.67 24.77 4.63
N GLU A 287 15.47 24.64 5.69
CA GLU A 287 16.93 24.57 5.59
C GLU A 287 17.42 23.33 4.81
N LEU A 288 16.66 22.23 4.89
CA LEU A 288 16.96 20.98 4.17
C LEU A 288 16.53 21.02 2.69
N ALA A 289 15.55 21.85 2.33
CA ALA A 289 15.05 21.97 0.95
C ALA A 289 16.10 22.58 -0.01
N ASP A 290 17.06 23.35 0.52
CA ASP A 290 18.14 24.00 -0.23
C ASP A 290 19.47 23.21 -0.20
N GLN A 291 19.47 21.94 0.24
CA GLN A 291 20.65 21.08 0.25
C GLN A 291 20.90 20.41 -1.12
N ASP A 292 22.07 19.79 -1.32
CA ASP A 292 22.45 19.16 -2.59
C ASP A 292 21.85 17.75 -2.82
N ASP A 293 21.23 17.13 -1.80
CA ASP A 293 20.70 15.76 -1.88
C ASP A 293 19.19 15.72 -2.15
N ASP A 294 18.80 15.26 -3.34
CA ASP A 294 17.40 15.18 -3.77
C ASP A 294 16.53 14.26 -2.89
N ARG A 295 17.07 13.22 -2.25
CA ARG A 295 16.28 12.38 -1.31
C ARG A 295 15.90 13.18 -0.08
N VAL A 296 16.82 14.00 0.44
CA VAL A 296 16.59 14.88 1.60
C VAL A 296 15.58 15.95 1.23
N ARG A 297 15.79 16.62 0.08
CA ARG A 297 14.89 17.66 -0.44
C ARG A 297 13.48 17.12 -0.68
N LEU A 298 13.33 15.87 -1.11
CA LEU A 298 12.02 15.23 -1.28
C LEU A 298 11.26 15.11 0.04
N GLN A 299 11.92 14.65 1.11
CA GLN A 299 11.29 14.61 2.44
C GLN A 299 10.95 16.01 2.95
N ALA A 300 11.83 16.99 2.68
CA ALA A 300 11.59 18.39 3.01
C ALA A 300 10.38 18.95 2.27
N ALA A 301 10.29 18.79 0.95
CA ALA A 301 9.16 19.26 0.14
C ALA A 301 7.83 18.68 0.65
N ARG A 302 7.80 17.37 0.92
CA ARG A 302 6.64 16.67 1.50
C ARG A 302 6.22 17.21 2.86
N ALA A 303 7.19 17.53 3.72
CA ALA A 303 6.92 18.09 5.04
C ALA A 303 6.40 19.54 4.93
N LEU A 304 7.02 20.34 4.07
CA LEU A 304 6.62 21.72 3.79
C LEU A 304 5.23 21.81 3.17
N GLY A 305 4.81 20.82 2.38
CA GLY A 305 3.44 20.71 1.88
C GLY A 305 2.36 20.62 2.98
N ARG A 306 2.74 20.31 4.21
CA ARG A 306 1.87 20.29 5.40
C ARG A 306 1.90 21.59 6.20
N CYS A 307 2.63 22.61 5.74
CA CYS A 307 2.74 23.90 6.43
C CYS A 307 1.38 24.62 6.45
N PRO A 308 0.81 24.93 7.63
CA PRO A 308 -0.46 25.63 7.72
C PRO A 308 -0.41 27.00 7.03
N ARG A 309 -1.50 27.40 6.36
CA ARG A 309 -1.57 28.72 5.68
C ARG A 309 -1.38 29.91 6.62
N ALA A 310 -1.82 29.78 7.87
CA ALA A 310 -1.65 30.80 8.89
C ALA A 310 -0.24 30.85 9.48
N ALA A 311 0.62 29.86 9.20
CA ALA A 311 1.96 29.80 9.76
C ALA A 311 2.85 30.91 9.15
N PRO A 312 3.73 31.54 9.94
CA PRO A 312 4.62 32.59 9.45
C PRO A 312 5.60 32.10 8.36
N LEU A 313 5.85 30.79 8.32
CA LEU A 313 6.75 30.14 7.38
C LEU A 313 6.10 29.77 6.05
N HIS A 314 4.78 29.98 5.89
CA HIS A 314 4.03 29.49 4.72
C HIS A 314 4.57 30.05 3.40
N ALA A 315 4.88 31.34 3.33
CA ALA A 315 5.44 31.95 2.12
C ALA A 315 6.81 31.35 1.75
N ALA A 316 7.69 31.16 2.73
CA ALA A 316 8.99 30.52 2.52
C ALA A 316 8.85 29.04 2.09
N ALA A 317 7.85 28.33 2.64
CA ALA A 317 7.54 26.96 2.24
C ALA A 317 7.11 26.88 0.77
N VAL A 318 6.24 27.79 0.32
CA VAL A 318 5.85 27.90 -1.09
C VAL A 318 7.05 28.12 -1.99
N GLU A 319 7.92 29.09 -1.67
CA GLU A 319 9.11 29.39 -2.47
C GLU A 319 10.09 28.22 -2.54
N ALA A 320 10.32 27.53 -1.42
CA ALA A 320 11.22 26.38 -1.36
C ALA A 320 10.69 25.21 -2.21
N VAL A 321 9.39 24.91 -2.13
CA VAL A 321 8.76 23.85 -2.93
C VAL A 321 8.69 24.25 -4.42
N GLU A 322 8.45 25.52 -4.75
CA GLU A 322 8.47 26.02 -6.12
C GLU A 322 9.84 25.83 -6.78
N ARG A 323 10.95 26.08 -6.07
CA ARG A 323 12.31 25.79 -6.58
C ARG A 323 12.49 24.31 -6.95
N ALA A 324 11.89 23.40 -6.16
CA ALA A 324 12.02 21.95 -6.37
C ALA A 324 11.34 21.44 -7.65
N LEU A 325 10.44 22.22 -8.28
CA LEU A 325 9.85 21.89 -9.59
C LEU A 325 10.87 21.84 -10.73
N THR A 326 12.07 22.38 -10.54
CA THR A 326 13.14 22.40 -11.56
C THR A 326 14.27 21.42 -11.25
N ALA A 327 14.09 20.57 -10.24
CA ALA A 327 15.09 19.58 -9.85
C ALA A 327 15.35 18.55 -10.95
N ALA A 328 16.56 17.98 -10.98
CA ALA A 328 16.92 16.95 -11.95
C ALA A 328 16.15 15.64 -11.69
N ASP A 329 15.94 15.26 -10.43
CA ASP A 329 15.17 14.07 -10.07
C ASP A 329 13.66 14.29 -10.28
N PRO A 330 12.99 13.53 -11.18
CA PRO A 330 11.56 13.67 -11.43
C PRO A 330 10.70 13.32 -10.20
N ARG A 331 11.19 12.49 -9.26
CA ARG A 331 10.45 12.15 -8.03
C ARG A 331 10.31 13.37 -7.12
N LEU A 332 11.35 14.19 -7.04
CA LEU A 332 11.30 15.46 -6.32
C LEU A 332 10.32 16.43 -6.99
N ARG A 333 10.30 16.48 -8.33
CA ARG A 333 9.33 17.31 -9.07
C ARG A 333 7.88 16.86 -8.86
N VAL A 334 7.61 15.55 -8.86
CA VAL A 334 6.30 14.97 -8.50
C VAL A 334 5.87 15.42 -7.10
N GLU A 335 6.74 15.26 -6.11
CA GLU A 335 6.41 15.64 -4.73
C GLU A 335 6.23 17.15 -4.57
N ALA A 336 7.02 17.95 -5.30
CA ALA A 336 6.89 19.40 -5.32
C ALA A 336 5.56 19.85 -5.92
N ALA A 337 5.15 19.29 -7.05
CA ALA A 337 3.84 19.57 -7.65
C ALA A 337 2.68 19.24 -6.68
N ARG A 338 2.74 18.06 -6.05
CA ARG A 338 1.75 17.64 -5.04
C ARG A 338 1.69 18.60 -3.85
N SER A 339 2.86 18.98 -3.33
CA SER A 339 2.98 19.86 -2.17
C SER A 339 2.50 21.29 -2.46
N LEU A 340 2.76 21.81 -3.67
CA LEU A 340 2.21 23.09 -4.12
C LEU A 340 0.69 23.05 -4.20
N GLY A 341 0.10 21.96 -4.71
CA GLY A 341 -1.35 21.77 -4.73
C GLY A 341 -2.01 21.93 -3.36
N ALA A 342 -1.34 21.48 -2.30
CA ALA A 342 -1.82 21.64 -0.92
C ALA A 342 -1.58 23.06 -0.37
N LEU A 343 -0.38 23.61 -0.58
CA LEU A 343 -0.01 24.95 -0.08
C LEU A 343 -0.85 26.06 -0.71
N LEU A 344 -1.07 25.97 -2.03
CA LEU A 344 -1.61 27.03 -2.88
C LEU A 344 -3.08 26.80 -3.27
N GLU A 345 -3.80 25.92 -2.58
CA GLU A 345 -5.21 25.66 -2.90
C GLU A 345 -6.04 26.96 -2.81
N GLY A 346 -6.76 27.26 -3.90
CA GLY A 346 -7.54 28.47 -4.10
C GLY A 346 -6.77 29.77 -4.42
N SER A 347 -5.46 29.72 -4.73
CA SER A 347 -4.62 30.92 -4.92
C SER A 347 -4.50 31.46 -6.37
N ASP A 348 -4.99 30.72 -7.36
CA ASP A 348 -4.94 31.04 -8.81
C ASP A 348 -3.55 31.41 -9.37
N ARG A 349 -2.50 30.68 -8.96
CA ARG A 349 -1.10 30.89 -9.40
C ARG A 349 -0.70 29.99 -10.57
N THR A 350 -1.32 30.19 -11.74
CA THR A 350 -1.07 29.38 -12.95
C THR A 350 0.41 29.31 -13.35
N ALA A 351 1.13 30.44 -13.30
CA ALA A 351 2.54 30.51 -13.68
C ALA A 351 3.45 29.58 -12.86
N THR A 352 3.10 29.30 -11.61
CA THR A 352 3.89 28.44 -10.70
C THR A 352 3.81 26.96 -11.11
N ILE A 353 2.63 26.46 -11.51
CA ILE A 353 2.45 25.03 -11.82
C ILE A 353 2.68 24.69 -13.31
N LEU A 354 2.68 25.70 -14.19
CA LEU A 354 2.81 25.53 -15.64
C LEU A 354 4.07 24.74 -16.09
N PRO A 355 5.26 24.91 -15.49
CA PRO A 355 6.42 24.08 -15.85
C PRO A 355 6.18 22.59 -15.61
N ALA A 356 5.51 22.23 -14.50
CA ALA A 356 5.23 20.85 -14.14
C ALA A 356 4.15 20.21 -15.05
N LEU A 357 3.18 21.00 -15.52
CA LEU A 357 2.19 20.56 -16.52
C LEU A 357 2.84 20.21 -17.88
N ASN A 358 3.98 20.82 -18.19
CA ASN A 358 4.74 20.62 -19.43
C ASN A 358 6.02 19.80 -19.21
N ASP A 359 6.14 19.09 -18.09
CA ASP A 359 7.31 18.29 -17.76
C ASP A 359 7.51 17.16 -18.78
N GLU A 360 8.75 16.69 -18.95
CA GLU A 360 9.05 15.56 -19.83
C GLU A 360 8.51 14.23 -19.28
N HIS A 361 8.37 14.09 -17.95
CA HIS A 361 7.88 12.88 -17.29
C HIS A 361 6.37 12.87 -17.06
N ALA A 362 5.71 11.78 -17.46
CA ALA A 362 4.27 11.62 -17.32
C ALA A 362 3.77 11.71 -15.87
N HIS A 363 4.52 11.14 -14.91
CA HIS A 363 4.15 11.18 -13.50
C HIS A 363 4.14 12.61 -12.93
N VAL A 364 5.06 13.48 -13.38
CA VAL A 364 5.09 14.89 -12.98
C VAL A 364 3.88 15.60 -13.57
N ARG A 365 3.62 15.42 -14.87
CA ARG A 365 2.45 16.03 -15.55
C ARG A 365 1.15 15.65 -14.87
N VAL A 366 0.88 14.37 -14.62
CA VAL A 366 -0.37 13.93 -13.98
C VAL A 366 -0.52 14.50 -12.57
N THR A 367 0.54 14.49 -11.77
CA THR A 367 0.49 15.07 -10.43
C THR A 367 0.27 16.59 -10.49
N ALA A 368 0.86 17.27 -11.47
CA ALA A 368 0.65 18.69 -11.70
C ALA A 368 -0.78 19.02 -12.14
N VAL A 369 -1.43 18.14 -12.91
CA VAL A 369 -2.86 18.26 -13.27
C VAL A 369 -3.74 18.22 -12.02
N GLU A 370 -3.50 17.26 -11.12
CA GLU A 370 -4.22 17.15 -9.85
C GLU A 370 -4.00 18.38 -8.96
N ALA A 371 -2.75 18.85 -8.88
CA ALA A 371 -2.40 20.06 -8.13
C ALA A 371 -3.09 21.30 -8.72
N ALA A 372 -3.07 21.46 -10.04
CA ALA A 372 -3.74 22.56 -10.74
C ALA A 372 -5.24 22.58 -10.45
N GLY A 373 -5.89 21.41 -10.40
CA GLY A 373 -7.31 21.29 -10.05
C GLY A 373 -7.67 21.83 -8.66
N ARG A 374 -6.72 21.82 -7.71
CA ARG A 374 -6.91 22.40 -6.36
C ARG A 374 -6.54 23.88 -6.30
N MET A 375 -5.64 24.33 -7.17
CA MET A 375 -5.03 25.67 -7.13
C MET A 375 -5.78 26.70 -7.98
N LEU A 376 -6.23 26.30 -9.17
CA LEU A 376 -6.65 27.23 -10.23
C LEU A 376 -8.16 27.42 -10.27
N SER A 377 -8.57 28.61 -10.69
CA SER A 377 -9.97 28.85 -11.04
C SER A 377 -10.36 28.05 -12.28
N LEU A 378 -11.64 27.67 -12.43
CA LEU A 378 -12.09 26.87 -13.58
C LEU A 378 -11.66 27.44 -14.95
N PRO A 379 -11.73 28.76 -15.23
CA PRO A 379 -11.26 29.31 -16.50
C PRO A 379 -9.75 29.13 -16.71
N ALA A 380 -8.95 29.37 -15.66
CA ALA A 380 -7.49 29.19 -15.72
C ALA A 380 -7.12 27.71 -15.90
N LEU A 381 -7.82 26.82 -15.18
CA LEU A 381 -7.65 25.38 -15.27
C LEU A 381 -7.99 24.86 -16.67
N ALA A 382 -9.13 25.28 -17.25
CA ALA A 382 -9.56 24.88 -18.58
C ALA A 382 -8.52 25.25 -19.66
N HIS A 383 -7.95 26.45 -19.56
CA HIS A 383 -6.88 26.88 -20.47
C HIS A 383 -5.58 26.09 -20.24
N ALA A 384 -5.19 25.87 -18.98
CA ALA A 384 -3.95 25.17 -18.66
C ALA A 384 -3.97 23.68 -19.03
N LEU A 385 -5.13 23.03 -18.99
CA LEU A 385 -5.28 21.58 -19.21
C LEU A 385 -5.69 21.18 -20.62
N GLU A 386 -5.88 22.12 -21.54
CA GLU A 386 -6.20 21.83 -22.94
C GLU A 386 -5.20 20.85 -23.61
N PRO A 387 -3.86 21.00 -23.44
CA PRO A 387 -2.91 20.04 -23.98
C PRO A 387 -3.04 18.63 -23.36
N ALA A 388 -3.33 18.54 -22.06
CA ALA A 388 -3.43 17.27 -21.34
C ALA A 388 -4.65 16.44 -21.78
N LEU A 389 -5.75 17.09 -22.17
CA LEU A 389 -6.93 16.44 -22.74
C LEU A 389 -6.70 15.82 -24.13
N GLU A 390 -5.69 16.31 -24.86
CA GLU A 390 -5.28 15.82 -26.18
C GLU A 390 -4.05 14.89 -26.09
N SER A 391 -3.57 14.59 -24.88
CA SER A 391 -2.38 13.77 -24.66
C SER A 391 -2.55 12.35 -25.21
N ALA A 392 -1.46 11.75 -25.70
CA ALA A 392 -1.46 10.33 -26.06
C ALA A 392 -1.65 9.42 -24.82
N SER A 393 -1.27 9.88 -23.63
CA SER A 393 -1.39 9.11 -22.39
C SER A 393 -2.83 9.07 -21.90
N SER A 394 -3.40 7.87 -21.73
CA SER A 394 -4.76 7.74 -21.20
C SER A 394 -4.88 8.30 -19.77
N TRP A 395 -3.83 8.10 -18.98
CA TRP A 395 -3.75 8.57 -17.60
C TRP A 395 -3.83 10.10 -17.48
N GLU A 396 -3.12 10.85 -18.35
CA GLU A 396 -3.19 12.31 -18.38
C GLU A 396 -4.55 12.83 -18.83
N ARG A 397 -5.14 12.23 -19.87
CA ARG A 397 -6.49 12.58 -20.32
C ARG A 397 -7.52 12.36 -19.21
N SER A 398 -7.40 11.23 -18.52
CA SER A 398 -8.25 10.88 -17.38
C SER A 398 -8.11 11.88 -16.23
N ALA A 399 -6.88 12.18 -15.82
CA ALA A 399 -6.60 13.14 -14.74
C ALA A 399 -7.10 14.55 -15.10
N ALA A 400 -6.84 15.02 -16.32
CA ALA A 400 -7.23 16.36 -16.77
C ALA A 400 -8.74 16.52 -16.86
N GLY A 401 -9.40 15.53 -17.48
CA GLY A 401 -10.85 15.48 -17.55
C GLY A 401 -11.49 15.42 -16.16
N ALA A 402 -10.89 14.67 -15.23
CA ALA A 402 -11.35 14.59 -13.86
C ALA A 402 -11.21 15.89 -13.09
N ALA A 403 -10.06 16.56 -13.21
CA ALA A 403 -9.82 17.84 -12.57
C ALA A 403 -10.81 18.91 -13.06
N LEU A 404 -11.06 18.99 -14.37
CA LEU A 404 -12.00 19.95 -14.97
C LEU A 404 -13.44 19.68 -14.55
N ALA A 405 -13.87 18.42 -14.58
CA ALA A 405 -15.22 18.07 -14.16
C ALA A 405 -15.47 18.40 -12.68
N ARG A 406 -14.51 18.08 -11.79
CA ARG A 406 -14.60 18.43 -10.35
C ARG A 406 -14.64 19.93 -10.15
N ALA A 407 -13.72 20.69 -10.75
CA ALA A 407 -13.71 22.14 -10.63
C ALA A 407 -15.00 22.79 -11.17
N ALA A 408 -15.59 22.24 -12.23
CA ALA A 408 -16.87 22.71 -12.76
C ALA A 408 -18.03 22.37 -11.81
N MET A 409 -18.06 21.19 -11.20
CA MET A 409 -19.04 20.82 -10.17
C MET A 409 -18.93 21.72 -8.94
N ASP A 410 -17.72 21.96 -8.43
CA ASP A 410 -17.47 22.81 -7.27
C ASP A 410 -17.87 24.27 -7.53
N ALA A 411 -17.77 24.72 -8.78
CA ALA A 411 -18.24 26.03 -9.24
C ALA A 411 -19.76 26.08 -9.53
N GLY A 412 -20.49 24.97 -9.37
CA GLY A 412 -21.92 24.85 -9.69
C GLY A 412 -22.25 24.82 -11.20
N LEU A 413 -21.25 24.67 -12.06
CA LEU A 413 -21.36 24.69 -13.54
C LEU A 413 -21.56 23.27 -14.09
N HIS A 414 -22.65 22.63 -13.69
CA HIS A 414 -22.95 21.23 -13.98
C HIS A 414 -23.03 20.90 -15.48
N GLU A 415 -23.55 21.80 -16.33
CA GLU A 415 -23.57 21.61 -17.79
C GLU A 415 -22.16 21.55 -18.39
N GLN A 416 -21.23 22.37 -17.87
CA GLN A 416 -19.83 22.36 -18.32
C GLN A 416 -19.10 21.11 -17.84
N ALA A 417 -19.38 20.65 -16.62
CA ALA A 417 -18.93 19.35 -16.12
C ALA A 417 -19.45 18.21 -17.02
N LEU A 418 -20.75 18.19 -17.32
CA LEU A 418 -21.40 17.18 -18.17
C LEU A 418 -20.82 17.17 -19.59
N HIS A 419 -20.56 18.34 -20.18
CA HIS A 419 -19.91 18.44 -21.49
C HIS A 419 -18.54 17.75 -21.49
N THR A 420 -17.72 18.03 -20.47
CA THR A 420 -16.39 17.42 -20.30
C THR A 420 -16.52 15.91 -20.13
N LEU A 421 -17.42 15.45 -19.28
CA LEU A 421 -17.62 14.04 -18.99
C LEU A 421 -18.13 13.25 -20.20
N ARG A 422 -19.00 13.83 -21.02
CA ARG A 422 -19.44 13.21 -22.30
C ARG A 422 -18.30 13.01 -23.28
N ARG A 423 -17.34 13.94 -23.32
CA ARG A 423 -16.14 13.80 -24.14
C ARG A 423 -15.30 12.61 -23.64
N LEU A 424 -15.05 12.53 -22.33
CA LEU A 424 -14.26 11.43 -21.73
C LEU A 424 -14.96 10.07 -21.87
N ALA A 425 -16.29 10.02 -21.78
CA ALA A 425 -17.07 8.79 -21.95
C ALA A 425 -16.94 8.16 -23.36
N ARG A 426 -16.45 8.92 -24.35
CA ARG A 426 -16.21 8.48 -25.73
C ARG A 426 -14.73 8.19 -26.02
N ASP A 427 -13.86 8.29 -25.01
CA ASP A 427 -12.44 8.05 -25.19
C ASP A 427 -12.15 6.59 -25.58
N PRO A 428 -11.19 6.32 -26.48
CA PRO A 428 -10.81 4.96 -26.84
C PRO A 428 -10.22 4.16 -25.66
N ALA A 429 -9.60 4.82 -24.69
CA ALA A 429 -9.04 4.15 -23.51
C ALA A 429 -10.11 3.92 -22.44
N TRP A 430 -10.14 2.72 -21.89
CA TRP A 430 -11.16 2.29 -20.96
C TRP A 430 -11.06 3.04 -19.62
N GLN A 431 -9.85 3.38 -19.17
CA GLN A 431 -9.57 4.08 -17.92
C GLN A 431 -10.19 5.49 -17.91
N VAL A 432 -10.11 6.18 -19.04
CA VAL A 432 -10.70 7.50 -19.21
C VAL A 432 -12.22 7.41 -19.14
N ARG A 433 -12.82 6.38 -19.76
CA ARG A 433 -14.25 6.10 -19.67
C ARG A 433 -14.68 5.75 -18.23
N ALA A 434 -13.86 5.00 -17.50
CA ALA A 434 -14.10 4.65 -16.09
C ALA A 434 -14.14 5.90 -15.20
N ALA A 435 -13.14 6.77 -15.31
CA ALA A 435 -13.08 8.01 -14.55
C ALA A 435 -14.25 8.95 -14.90
N ALA A 436 -14.64 9.01 -16.18
CA ALA A 436 -15.82 9.78 -16.61
C ALA A 436 -17.09 9.30 -15.91
N ALA A 437 -17.25 7.99 -15.78
CA ALA A 437 -18.41 7.40 -15.13
C ALA A 437 -18.46 7.72 -13.63
N GLU A 438 -17.36 7.50 -12.91
CA GLU A 438 -17.23 7.87 -11.49
C GLU A 438 -17.70 9.30 -11.21
N LEU A 439 -17.29 10.21 -12.09
CA LEU A 439 -17.60 11.63 -11.96
C LEU A 439 -19.03 11.99 -12.39
N LEU A 440 -19.55 11.37 -13.45
CA LEU A 440 -20.97 11.51 -13.82
C LEU A 440 -21.87 11.12 -12.67
N THR A 441 -21.47 10.07 -11.96
CA THR A 441 -22.18 9.62 -10.80
C THR A 441 -22.02 10.59 -9.64
N ALA A 442 -20.80 11.01 -9.31
CA ALA A 442 -20.53 12.06 -8.32
C ALA A 442 -21.45 13.28 -8.51
N MET A 443 -21.53 13.77 -9.74
CA MET A 443 -22.38 14.88 -10.17
C MET A 443 -23.88 14.61 -9.99
N PHE A 444 -24.34 13.38 -10.14
CA PHE A 444 -25.74 13.05 -9.90
C PHE A 444 -26.12 13.27 -8.43
N ALA A 445 -25.26 12.91 -7.47
CA ALA A 445 -25.61 13.11 -6.06
C ALA A 445 -25.67 14.60 -5.69
N SER A 446 -24.88 15.46 -6.34
CA SER A 446 -24.96 16.90 -6.08
C SER A 446 -26.21 17.56 -6.68
N LEU A 447 -26.90 16.89 -7.60
CA LEU A 447 -28.08 17.41 -8.31
C LEU A 447 -29.43 16.96 -7.73
N ASP A 448 -29.46 16.13 -6.68
CA ASP A 448 -30.70 15.73 -5.99
C ASP A 448 -31.01 16.65 -4.79
N PRO A 449 -31.94 17.63 -4.91
CA PRO A 449 -32.19 18.63 -3.88
C PRO A 449 -32.86 18.05 -2.62
N ALA A 450 -33.46 16.86 -2.71
CA ALA A 450 -34.15 16.24 -1.57
C ALA A 450 -33.18 15.64 -0.54
N ALA A 451 -31.90 15.47 -0.89
CA ALA A 451 -30.83 15.06 0.02
C ALA A 451 -30.24 16.26 0.79
N ALA A 452 -30.04 17.40 0.11
CA ALA A 452 -29.40 18.60 0.69
C ALA A 452 -30.25 19.30 1.77
N GLU A 453 -31.58 19.27 1.68
CA GLU A 453 -32.45 19.89 2.70
C GLU A 453 -32.43 19.13 4.04
N ARG A 454 -32.12 17.83 4.04
CA ARG A 454 -32.09 17.00 5.27
C ARG A 454 -30.83 17.20 6.10
N GLU A 455 -29.71 17.59 5.50
CA GLU A 455 -28.48 17.97 6.22
C GLU A 455 -28.63 19.30 6.98
N SER A 456 -29.47 20.21 6.49
CA SER A 456 -29.71 21.51 7.15
C SER A 456 -30.72 21.46 8.31
N GLY A 457 -31.42 20.33 8.46
CA GLY A 457 -32.52 20.14 9.42
C GLY A 457 -32.16 19.40 10.72
N GLY A 458 -30.89 19.07 10.95
CA GLY A 458 -30.41 18.48 12.21
C GLY A 458 -29.92 19.56 13.18
N GLU A 459 -30.66 19.74 14.28
CA GLU A 459 -30.43 20.61 15.44
C GLU A 459 -29.05 21.31 15.54
N ARG A 460 -29.00 22.59 15.19
CA ARG A 460 -28.06 23.56 15.78
C ARG A 460 -28.79 24.40 16.82
N ALA A 461 -28.62 24.03 18.09
CA ALA A 461 -28.83 24.97 19.19
C ALA A 461 -27.54 25.81 19.37
N ASP A 462 -27.67 27.10 19.05
CA ASP A 462 -26.94 28.27 19.53
C ASP A 462 -25.41 28.22 19.76
N SER A 463 -24.66 28.81 18.82
CA SER A 463 -23.83 29.98 19.13
C SER A 463 -23.46 30.74 17.85
N ALA A 464 -23.99 31.95 17.69
CA ALA A 464 -23.68 32.85 16.58
C ALA A 464 -22.46 33.74 16.88
N ALA A 465 -21.58 33.94 15.89
CA ALA A 465 -21.08 35.27 15.49
C ALA A 465 -20.18 35.25 14.22
N SER A 466 -20.63 36.02 13.21
CA SER A 466 -19.85 36.83 12.24
C SER A 466 -19.17 36.19 11.01
N ALA A 467 -19.87 36.19 9.86
CA ALA A 467 -19.40 36.68 8.54
C ALA A 467 -20.58 36.70 7.52
N PRO A 468 -20.59 37.57 6.48
CA PRO A 468 -21.82 38.06 5.85
C PRO A 468 -22.38 37.15 4.76
N ALA A 469 -23.72 37.02 4.74
CA ALA A 469 -24.48 36.37 3.69
C ALA A 469 -24.35 37.09 2.33
N PRO A 470 -24.23 36.37 1.19
CA PRO A 470 -24.33 36.97 -0.12
C PRO A 470 -25.77 37.41 -0.39
N ARG A 471 -25.91 38.63 -0.90
CA ARG A 471 -27.20 39.26 -1.25
C ARG A 471 -27.86 38.55 -2.43
N ASN A 472 -29.07 38.06 -2.17
CA ASN A 472 -30.08 37.64 -3.12
C ASN A 472 -30.21 38.60 -4.33
N ARG A 473 -30.10 38.06 -5.56
CA ARG A 473 -30.81 38.58 -6.74
C ARG A 473 -31.19 37.46 -7.72
N ALA A 474 -32.45 37.54 -8.12
CA ALA A 474 -33.14 36.89 -9.24
C ALA A 474 -33.55 35.41 -9.09
N ALA A 475 -34.64 35.21 -8.34
CA ALA A 475 -35.53 34.07 -8.55
C ALA A 475 -36.23 34.23 -9.91
N GLY A 476 -35.86 33.38 -10.87
CA GLY A 476 -36.51 33.26 -12.17
C GLY A 476 -35.79 32.21 -13.02
N SER A 477 -36.49 31.11 -13.35
CA SER A 477 -36.13 30.03 -14.30
C SER A 477 -35.38 28.77 -13.83
N ALA A 478 -35.16 28.53 -12.53
CA ALA A 478 -34.42 27.34 -12.06
C ALA A 478 -35.17 25.98 -12.14
N ALA A 479 -36.49 25.97 -12.39
CA ALA A 479 -37.26 24.73 -12.45
C ALA A 479 -37.13 23.98 -13.79
N ASP A 480 -37.05 24.70 -14.91
CA ASP A 480 -36.96 24.12 -16.27
C ASP A 480 -35.53 23.68 -16.65
N SER A 481 -34.49 24.32 -16.09
CA SER A 481 -33.10 23.89 -16.31
C SER A 481 -32.84 22.48 -15.75
N SER A 482 -33.43 22.16 -14.59
CA SER A 482 -33.25 20.85 -13.94
C SER A 482 -33.80 19.67 -14.74
N ALA A 483 -34.85 19.85 -15.55
CA ALA A 483 -35.44 18.77 -16.34
C ALA A 483 -34.65 18.49 -17.64
N ALA A 484 -34.16 19.56 -18.28
CA ALA A 484 -33.27 19.46 -19.44
C ALA A 484 -31.91 18.87 -19.05
N GLU A 485 -31.34 19.32 -17.92
CA GLU A 485 -30.09 18.78 -17.34
C GLU A 485 -30.24 17.28 -17.00
N ARG A 486 -31.36 16.87 -16.39
CA ARG A 486 -31.67 15.45 -16.12
C ARG A 486 -31.80 14.61 -17.39
N GLY A 487 -32.43 15.14 -18.45
CA GLY A 487 -32.55 14.46 -19.74
C GLY A 487 -31.19 14.33 -20.46
N ALA A 488 -30.40 15.40 -20.44
CA ALA A 488 -29.05 15.44 -20.98
C ALA A 488 -28.13 14.42 -20.27
N LEU A 489 -28.27 14.31 -18.95
CA LEU A 489 -27.55 13.33 -18.13
C LEU A 489 -28.00 11.90 -18.39
N ALA A 490 -29.30 11.64 -18.55
CA ALA A 490 -29.84 10.34 -18.93
C ALA A 490 -29.30 9.86 -20.30
N ASP A 491 -29.18 10.77 -21.26
CA ASP A 491 -28.57 10.48 -22.56
C ASP A 491 -27.06 10.19 -22.42
N ALA A 492 -26.33 10.94 -21.60
CA ALA A 492 -24.90 10.68 -21.34
C ALA A 492 -24.67 9.30 -20.72
N LEU A 493 -25.53 8.91 -19.77
CA LEU A 493 -25.54 7.58 -19.14
C LEU A 493 -25.96 6.48 -20.13
N GLY A 494 -26.88 6.76 -21.06
CA GLY A 494 -27.23 5.85 -22.15
C GLY A 494 -26.07 5.60 -23.12
N HIS A 495 -25.28 6.63 -23.45
CA HIS A 495 -24.08 6.49 -24.26
C HIS A 495 -22.96 5.75 -23.51
N LEU A 496 -22.78 6.03 -22.22
CA LEU A 496 -21.86 5.30 -21.37
C LEU A 496 -22.25 3.82 -21.34
N ARG A 497 -23.52 3.50 -21.07
CA ARG A 497 -24.05 2.13 -21.13
C ARG A 497 -23.78 1.44 -22.49
N ALA A 498 -23.97 2.13 -23.60
CA ALA A 498 -23.70 1.58 -24.93
C ALA A 498 -22.20 1.35 -25.20
N ALA A 499 -21.33 2.25 -24.74
CA ALA A 499 -19.88 2.12 -24.84
C ALA A 499 -19.31 1.02 -23.92
N LEU A 500 -19.93 0.81 -22.76
CA LEU A 500 -19.55 -0.22 -21.79
C LEU A 500 -19.99 -1.63 -22.21
N LEU A 501 -21.08 -1.74 -22.98
CA LEU A 501 -21.57 -3.00 -23.55
C LEU A 501 -20.80 -3.44 -24.80
N ALA A 502 -19.86 -2.62 -25.30
CA ALA A 502 -19.11 -2.85 -26.53
C ALA A 502 -17.64 -3.31 -26.29
N ASP A 503 -17.43 -4.24 -25.34
CA ASP A 503 -16.16 -4.96 -25.02
C ASP A 503 -15.19 -4.38 -23.95
N ASP A 504 -15.68 -3.96 -22.77
CA ASP A 504 -14.85 -4.04 -21.55
C ASP A 504 -15.69 -4.26 -20.27
N ALA A 505 -15.77 -5.52 -19.83
CA ALA A 505 -16.50 -5.93 -18.64
C ALA A 505 -16.01 -5.25 -17.34
N ARG A 506 -14.74 -4.79 -17.29
CA ARG A 506 -14.14 -4.19 -16.09
C ARG A 506 -14.53 -2.73 -15.89
N VAL A 507 -14.89 -2.01 -16.95
CA VAL A 507 -15.40 -0.63 -16.86
C VAL A 507 -16.90 -0.63 -16.66
N ALA A 508 -17.62 -1.51 -17.37
CA ALA A 508 -19.07 -1.66 -17.24
C ALA A 508 -19.49 -1.85 -15.77
N LYS A 509 -18.67 -2.63 -15.06
CA LYS A 509 -18.64 -2.90 -13.61
C LYS A 509 -18.68 -1.68 -12.69
N HIS A 510 -17.74 -0.73 -12.82
CA HIS A 510 -17.66 0.42 -11.91
C HIS A 510 -18.81 1.40 -12.19
N CYS A 511 -19.06 1.65 -13.47
CA CYS A 511 -20.11 2.55 -13.91
C CYS A 511 -21.51 2.04 -13.57
N LEU A 512 -21.74 0.72 -13.64
CA LEU A 512 -23.01 0.10 -13.29
C LEU A 512 -23.26 0.16 -11.78
N ALA A 513 -22.27 -0.14 -10.94
CA ALA A 513 -22.41 -0.07 -9.49
C ALA A 513 -22.76 1.34 -9.02
N ASP A 514 -22.06 2.33 -9.56
CA ASP A 514 -22.25 3.74 -9.24
C ASP A 514 -23.58 4.26 -9.82
N TRP A 515 -23.94 3.90 -11.06
CA TRP A 515 -25.23 4.23 -11.68
C TRP A 515 -26.42 3.60 -10.94
N LEU A 516 -26.29 2.34 -10.53
CA LEU A 516 -27.32 1.65 -9.75
C LEU A 516 -27.59 2.41 -8.45
N ALA A 517 -26.53 2.90 -7.79
CA ALA A 517 -26.64 3.64 -6.54
C ALA A 517 -27.42 4.95 -6.63
N ARG A 518 -27.56 5.51 -7.84
CA ARG A 518 -28.07 6.87 -8.05
C ARG A 518 -29.29 6.92 -8.98
N ARG A 519 -29.97 5.80 -9.23
CA ARG A 519 -31.19 5.76 -10.07
C ARG A 519 -32.42 6.26 -9.29
N PRO A 520 -33.39 6.96 -9.91
CA PRO A 520 -34.68 7.24 -9.28
C PRO A 520 -35.37 5.97 -8.79
N GLN A 521 -35.75 6.01 -7.52
CA GLN A 521 -36.17 4.90 -6.66
C GLN A 521 -37.61 4.44 -6.92
N THR A 522 -37.97 4.14 -8.18
CA THR A 522 -39.35 3.68 -8.46
C THR A 522 -39.52 2.20 -8.12
N PRO A 523 -40.68 1.79 -7.56
CA PRO A 523 -40.97 0.38 -7.24
C PRO A 523 -40.81 -0.57 -8.43
N GLU A 524 -41.12 -0.12 -9.66
CA GLU A 524 -40.99 -0.94 -10.88
C GLU A 524 -39.53 -1.17 -11.29
N ALA A 525 -38.64 -0.20 -11.06
CA ALA A 525 -37.21 -0.32 -11.36
C ALA A 525 -36.51 -1.29 -10.39
N LEU A 526 -36.94 -1.32 -9.14
CA LEU A 526 -36.50 -2.24 -8.09
C LEU A 526 -36.96 -3.68 -8.34
N ALA A 527 -38.20 -3.86 -8.80
CA ALA A 527 -38.71 -5.18 -9.20
C ALA A 527 -37.97 -5.72 -10.43
N ALA A 528 -37.64 -4.86 -11.40
CA ALA A 528 -36.78 -5.22 -12.53
C ALA A 528 -35.35 -5.55 -12.09
N MET A 529 -34.77 -4.79 -11.15
CA MET A 529 -33.45 -5.05 -10.57
C MET A 529 -33.40 -6.37 -9.80
N ALA A 530 -34.41 -6.69 -8.98
CA ALA A 530 -34.48 -7.97 -8.27
C ALA A 530 -34.66 -9.15 -9.24
N SER A 531 -35.39 -8.94 -10.35
CA SER A 531 -35.57 -9.95 -11.39
C SER A 531 -34.31 -10.17 -12.23
N ASP A 532 -33.61 -9.10 -12.63
CA ASP A 532 -32.37 -9.15 -13.41
C ASP A 532 -31.17 -9.60 -12.54
N ALA A 533 -31.07 -9.13 -11.30
CA ALA A 533 -30.08 -9.61 -10.35
C ALA A 533 -30.27 -11.10 -10.08
N LYS A 534 -31.50 -11.61 -10.00
CA LYS A 534 -31.75 -13.06 -9.86
C LYS A 534 -31.29 -13.86 -11.09
N LEU A 535 -31.37 -13.28 -12.29
CA LEU A 535 -30.84 -13.86 -13.53
C LEU A 535 -29.31 -13.87 -13.57
N HIS A 536 -28.66 -12.79 -13.11
CA HIS A 536 -27.20 -12.67 -13.12
C HIS A 536 -26.49 -13.34 -11.93
N LEU A 537 -27.07 -13.28 -10.72
CA LEU A 537 -26.58 -13.95 -9.51
C LEU A 537 -26.62 -15.47 -9.62
N LEU A 538 -27.47 -16.03 -10.50
CA LEU A 538 -27.61 -17.47 -10.69
C LEU A 538 -27.06 -17.98 -12.04
N GLY A 539 -26.68 -17.09 -12.96
CA GLY A 539 -26.27 -17.45 -14.33
C GLY A 539 -25.00 -16.78 -14.87
N GLY A 540 -24.43 -15.78 -14.18
CA GLY A 540 -23.18 -15.11 -14.58
C GLY A 540 -21.91 -15.88 -14.17
N ASP A 541 -20.77 -15.53 -14.75
CA ASP A 541 -19.45 -15.99 -14.30
C ASP A 541 -19.12 -15.45 -12.88
N GLU A 542 -18.06 -15.96 -12.26
CA GLU A 542 -17.66 -15.59 -10.89
C GLU A 542 -17.56 -14.07 -10.71
N ILE A 543 -16.89 -13.42 -11.66
CA ILE A 543 -16.68 -11.98 -11.66
C ILE A 543 -18.03 -11.28 -11.76
N GLY A 544 -18.89 -11.62 -12.73
CA GLY A 544 -20.21 -11.02 -12.88
C GLY A 544 -21.10 -11.13 -11.63
N ARG A 545 -21.05 -12.27 -10.93
CA ARG A 545 -21.79 -12.45 -9.66
C ARG A 545 -21.27 -11.54 -8.55
N ALA A 546 -19.96 -11.50 -8.33
CA ALA A 546 -19.36 -10.67 -7.28
C ALA A 546 -19.71 -9.19 -7.49
N LEU A 547 -19.73 -8.75 -8.75
CA LEU A 547 -20.00 -7.37 -9.12
C LEU A 547 -21.46 -6.98 -9.03
N ALA A 548 -22.38 -7.89 -9.34
CA ALA A 548 -23.80 -7.66 -9.09
C ALA A 548 -24.03 -7.38 -7.59
N ILE A 549 -23.34 -8.10 -6.70
CA ILE A 549 -23.44 -7.91 -5.25
C ILE A 549 -22.83 -6.58 -4.81
N GLU A 550 -21.64 -6.24 -5.31
CA GLU A 550 -20.99 -4.94 -5.02
C GLU A 550 -21.87 -3.76 -5.48
N GLY A 551 -22.49 -3.86 -6.66
CA GLY A 551 -23.43 -2.84 -7.16
C GLY A 551 -24.67 -2.68 -6.29
N MET A 552 -25.25 -3.79 -5.82
CA MET A 552 -26.35 -3.73 -4.85
C MET A 552 -25.91 -3.09 -3.53
N ASN A 553 -24.72 -3.43 -3.03
CA ASN A 553 -24.18 -2.85 -1.81
C ASN A 553 -23.99 -1.33 -1.93
N ALA A 554 -23.41 -0.87 -3.05
CA ALA A 554 -23.24 0.55 -3.33
C ALA A 554 -24.59 1.30 -3.30
N TYR A 555 -25.63 0.69 -3.87
CA TYR A 555 -26.97 1.24 -3.85
C TYR A 555 -27.59 1.37 -2.46
N PHE A 556 -27.50 0.34 -1.62
CA PHE A 556 -28.04 0.40 -0.27
C PHE A 556 -27.22 1.29 0.68
N SER A 557 -25.96 1.54 0.35
CA SER A 557 -25.07 2.40 1.12
C SER A 557 -25.16 3.88 0.73
N ALA A 558 -25.85 4.21 -0.36
CA ALA A 558 -25.92 5.57 -0.87
C ALA A 558 -26.90 6.44 -0.06
N ASP A 559 -26.48 7.66 0.26
CA ASP A 559 -27.34 8.66 0.90
C ASP A 559 -28.53 9.01 0.00
N GLY A 560 -29.73 8.98 0.58
CA GLY A 560 -30.99 9.23 -0.14
C GLY A 560 -31.60 8.00 -0.82
N ALA A 561 -30.96 6.82 -0.75
CA ALA A 561 -31.55 5.59 -1.26
C ALA A 561 -32.90 5.27 -0.57
N ARG A 562 -33.85 4.71 -1.33
CA ARG A 562 -35.11 4.21 -0.75
C ARG A 562 -34.75 3.08 0.20
N ARG A 563 -35.17 3.21 1.46
CA ARG A 563 -34.99 2.14 2.43
C ARG A 563 -35.90 0.97 2.06
N PRO A 564 -35.34 -0.25 1.90
CA PRO A 564 -36.14 -1.41 1.53
C PRO A 564 -37.14 -1.75 2.64
N GLU A 565 -38.30 -2.26 2.25
CA GLU A 565 -39.28 -2.81 3.19
C GLU A 565 -38.76 -4.13 3.78
N PRO A 566 -39.12 -4.50 5.01
CA PRO A 566 -38.68 -5.77 5.61
C PRO A 566 -38.96 -7.01 4.74
N ALA A 567 -40.04 -7.00 3.95
CA ALA A 567 -40.35 -8.06 2.99
C ALA A 567 -39.34 -8.14 1.83
N GLU A 568 -38.89 -6.99 1.32
CA GLU A 568 -37.88 -6.91 0.25
C GLU A 568 -36.52 -7.40 0.77
N VAL A 569 -36.14 -7.00 1.99
CA VAL A 569 -34.92 -7.48 2.65
C VAL A 569 -34.98 -8.99 2.89
N SER A 570 -36.11 -9.52 3.36
CA SER A 570 -36.30 -10.96 3.57
C SER A 570 -36.11 -11.77 2.28
N ALA A 571 -36.68 -11.30 1.17
CA ALA A 571 -36.54 -11.94 -0.14
C ALA A 571 -35.09 -11.86 -0.67
N LEU A 572 -34.42 -10.73 -0.44
CA LEU A 572 -33.02 -10.55 -0.80
C LEU A 572 -32.11 -11.48 0.01
N LEU A 573 -32.23 -11.50 1.34
CA LEU A 573 -31.46 -12.39 2.22
C LEU A 573 -31.66 -13.87 1.85
N ALA A 574 -32.89 -14.28 1.53
CA ALA A 574 -33.16 -15.64 1.05
C ALA A 574 -32.46 -15.97 -0.28
N SER A 575 -32.26 -14.97 -1.15
CA SER A 575 -31.55 -15.13 -2.42
C SER A 575 -30.03 -15.10 -2.27
N LEU A 576 -29.52 -14.40 -1.26
CA LEU A 576 -28.08 -14.30 -0.96
C LEU A 576 -27.55 -15.49 -0.17
N GLU A 577 -28.37 -16.13 0.66
CA GLU A 577 -27.94 -17.23 1.55
C GLU A 577 -27.25 -18.40 0.80
N PRO A 578 -27.69 -18.85 -0.39
CA PRO A 578 -26.97 -19.88 -1.15
C PRO A 578 -25.55 -19.45 -1.56
N LEU A 579 -25.30 -18.16 -1.75
CA LEU A 579 -24.02 -17.61 -2.21
C LEU A 579 -22.96 -17.59 -1.09
N LEU A 580 -23.35 -17.82 0.16
CA LEU A 580 -22.40 -18.01 1.29
C LEU A 580 -21.47 -19.22 1.07
N SER A 581 -21.88 -20.16 0.21
CA SER A 581 -21.11 -21.34 -0.16
C SER A 581 -20.64 -21.29 -1.62
N ASP A 582 -20.70 -20.12 -2.27
CA ASP A 582 -20.22 -19.96 -3.66
C ASP A 582 -18.73 -20.32 -3.70
N PRO A 583 -18.25 -21.14 -4.67
CA PRO A 583 -16.83 -21.46 -4.79
C PRO A 583 -15.96 -20.21 -4.98
N ALA A 584 -16.50 -19.18 -5.65
CA ALA A 584 -15.83 -17.90 -5.85
C ALA A 584 -15.72 -17.12 -4.55
N HIS A 585 -14.49 -16.91 -4.07
CA HIS A 585 -14.29 -16.14 -2.85
C HIS A 585 -14.58 -14.65 -3.02
N ASP A 586 -14.42 -14.11 -4.24
CA ASP A 586 -14.74 -12.71 -4.53
C ASP A 586 -16.26 -12.46 -4.36
N VAL A 587 -17.10 -13.44 -4.69
CA VAL A 587 -18.55 -13.40 -4.45
C VAL A 587 -18.84 -13.36 -2.96
N ARG A 588 -18.20 -14.25 -2.18
CA ARG A 588 -18.39 -14.30 -0.72
C ARG A 588 -17.88 -13.04 -0.02
N ALA A 589 -16.77 -12.47 -0.50
CA ALA A 589 -16.25 -11.19 -0.01
C ALA A 589 -17.23 -10.03 -0.31
N ALA A 590 -17.80 -9.96 -1.52
CA ALA A 590 -18.79 -8.97 -1.87
C ALA A 590 -20.06 -9.05 -0.99
N LEU A 591 -20.50 -10.28 -0.63
CA LEU A 591 -21.66 -10.48 0.25
C LEU A 591 -21.51 -9.79 1.60
N VAL A 592 -20.30 -9.77 2.16
CA VAL A 592 -20.03 -9.14 3.46
C VAL A 592 -20.48 -7.68 3.47
N GLY A 593 -20.10 -6.93 2.43
CA GLY A 593 -20.47 -5.51 2.30
C GLY A 593 -21.98 -5.33 2.25
N LEU A 594 -22.66 -6.10 1.40
CA LEU A 594 -24.11 -6.01 1.25
C LEU A 594 -24.84 -6.39 2.54
N LEU A 595 -24.45 -7.48 3.20
CA LEU A 595 -25.07 -7.92 4.45
C LEU A 595 -24.93 -6.90 5.57
N ARG A 596 -23.76 -6.24 5.67
CA ARG A 596 -23.55 -5.12 6.61
C ARG A 596 -24.55 -4.00 6.37
N SER A 597 -24.65 -3.55 5.12
CA SER A 597 -25.52 -2.42 4.74
C SER A 597 -27.00 -2.75 5.01
N LEU A 598 -27.44 -3.98 4.72
CA LEU A 598 -28.78 -4.44 5.07
C LEU A 598 -29.01 -4.48 6.59
N ALA A 599 -28.04 -4.96 7.37
CA ALA A 599 -28.15 -5.00 8.83
C ALA A 599 -28.26 -3.59 9.45
N THR A 600 -27.46 -2.64 8.96
CA THR A 600 -27.52 -1.23 9.39
C THR A 600 -28.87 -0.61 9.06
N LEU A 601 -29.35 -0.75 7.81
CA LEU A 601 -30.63 -0.20 7.36
C LEU A 601 -31.81 -0.71 8.17
N CYS A 602 -31.85 -2.02 8.45
CA CYS A 602 -32.89 -2.62 9.27
C CYS A 602 -32.80 -2.20 10.75
N GLY A 603 -31.60 -1.90 11.26
CA GLY A 603 -31.40 -1.39 12.62
C GLY A 603 -31.94 0.01 12.82
N GLU A 604 -31.74 0.88 11.84
CA GLU A 604 -32.30 2.23 11.84
C GLU A 604 -33.84 2.25 11.70
N GLN A 605 -34.44 1.18 11.15
CA GLN A 605 -35.89 0.99 11.05
C GLN A 605 -36.51 0.32 12.28
N ALA A 606 -35.71 -0.25 13.19
CA ALA A 606 -36.22 -0.92 14.38
C ALA A 606 -36.68 0.11 15.42
N PRO A 607 -37.82 -0.11 16.12
CA PRO A 607 -38.24 0.78 17.19
C PRO A 607 -37.19 0.82 18.31
N PRO A 608 -37.03 1.95 19.03
CA PRO A 608 -36.10 2.05 20.15
C PRO A 608 -36.45 0.98 21.21
N ALA A 609 -35.41 0.41 21.83
CA ALA A 609 -35.53 -0.73 22.75
C ALA A 609 -36.49 -0.52 23.94
N ASP A 610 -36.86 0.73 24.25
CA ASP A 610 -37.75 1.12 25.34
C ASP A 610 -39.21 1.40 24.93
N ALA A 611 -39.60 1.14 23.67
CA ALA A 611 -40.98 1.33 23.23
C ALA A 611 -41.90 0.19 23.75
N PRO A 612 -43.03 0.48 24.42
CA PRO A 612 -43.92 -0.55 24.94
C PRO A 612 -44.51 -1.39 23.80
N ALA A 613 -44.41 -2.72 23.93
CA ALA A 613 -44.96 -3.67 22.97
C ALA A 613 -46.46 -3.42 22.76
N GLN A 614 -46.84 -2.91 21.59
CA GLN A 614 -48.25 -2.83 21.21
C GLN A 614 -48.77 -4.25 20.90
N PRO A 615 -49.93 -4.64 21.45
CA PRO A 615 -50.52 -5.94 21.14
C PRO A 615 -50.97 -5.98 19.66
N PRO A 616 -50.88 -7.16 19.01
CA PRO A 616 -51.20 -7.28 17.58
C PRO A 616 -52.68 -6.97 17.33
N ALA A 617 -52.92 -6.05 16.40
CA ALA A 617 -54.27 -5.75 15.91
C ALA A 617 -54.83 -6.99 15.17
N ALA A 618 -56.00 -7.45 15.61
CA ALA A 618 -56.70 -8.58 15.00
C ALA A 618 -57.13 -8.24 13.56
N ALA A 619 -56.57 -8.96 12.58
CA ALA A 619 -57.01 -8.90 11.20
C ALA A 619 -58.24 -9.80 10.99
N SER A 620 -59.35 -9.21 10.53
CA SER A 620 -60.53 -9.92 10.05
C SER A 620 -60.77 -9.56 8.58
N GLY A 621 -60.71 -10.57 7.70
CA GLY A 621 -61.08 -10.49 6.29
C GLY A 621 -60.59 -11.70 5.49
N PRO A 622 -61.46 -12.44 4.76
CA PRO A 622 -61.06 -13.64 4.04
C PRO A 622 -60.68 -13.37 2.57
N GLU A 623 -59.64 -14.10 2.16
CA GLU A 623 -59.40 -14.76 0.87
C GLU A 623 -59.20 -13.95 -0.43
N GLY A 624 -57.97 -14.08 -0.95
CA GLY A 624 -57.61 -13.95 -2.36
C GLY A 624 -56.27 -14.65 -2.61
N ALA A 625 -56.30 -15.81 -3.28
CA ALA A 625 -55.16 -16.67 -3.52
C ALA A 625 -54.18 -16.09 -4.57
N GLY A 626 -52.90 -16.02 -4.18
CA GLY A 626 -51.74 -15.79 -5.04
C GLY A 626 -50.49 -16.01 -4.19
N ALA A 627 -49.55 -16.83 -4.67
CA ALA A 627 -48.40 -17.34 -3.93
C ALA A 627 -47.62 -16.25 -3.17
N ALA A 628 -47.92 -16.07 -1.89
CA ALA A 628 -47.25 -15.14 -1.01
C ALA A 628 -46.09 -15.85 -0.31
N ALA A 629 -44.89 -15.27 -0.45
CA ALA A 629 -43.79 -15.51 0.48
C ALA A 629 -44.33 -15.41 1.92
N GLY A 630 -43.82 -16.27 2.82
CA GLY A 630 -44.25 -16.32 4.23
C GLY A 630 -44.20 -14.94 4.91
N PRO A 631 -44.90 -14.76 6.05
CA PRO A 631 -45.07 -13.45 6.67
C PRO A 631 -43.70 -12.80 6.86
N ALA A 632 -43.48 -11.68 6.17
CA ALA A 632 -42.24 -10.93 6.24
C ALA A 632 -42.04 -10.49 7.70
N GLY A 633 -40.99 -11.03 8.32
CA GLY A 633 -40.62 -10.65 9.68
C GLY A 633 -40.33 -9.16 9.80
N THR A 634 -40.40 -8.63 11.02
CA THR A 634 -40.10 -7.23 11.37
C THR A 634 -38.69 -6.80 10.92
N ALA A 635 -38.44 -5.49 10.84
CA ALA A 635 -37.09 -4.97 10.53
C ALA A 635 -36.03 -5.52 11.50
N ALA A 636 -36.37 -5.66 12.79
CA ALA A 636 -35.50 -6.28 13.79
C ALA A 636 -35.15 -7.75 13.44
N GLU A 637 -36.13 -8.55 13.01
CA GLU A 637 -35.89 -9.94 12.59
C GLU A 637 -35.00 -10.03 11.34
N GLN A 638 -35.15 -9.11 10.38
CA GLN A 638 -34.29 -9.07 9.21
C GLN A 638 -32.87 -8.60 9.54
N ARG A 639 -32.71 -7.65 10.46
CA ARG A 639 -31.41 -7.26 10.99
C ARG A 639 -30.71 -8.46 11.62
N GLU A 640 -31.37 -9.15 12.53
CA GLU A 640 -30.79 -10.33 13.20
C GLU A 640 -30.45 -11.44 12.18
N ARG A 641 -31.27 -11.62 11.15
CA ARG A 641 -30.94 -12.56 10.07
C ARG A 641 -29.69 -12.16 9.30
N ALA A 642 -29.56 -10.88 8.91
CA ALA A 642 -28.36 -10.39 8.23
C ALA A 642 -27.09 -10.54 9.10
N LEU A 643 -27.18 -10.20 10.39
CA LEU A 643 -26.10 -10.39 11.37
C LEU A 643 -25.74 -11.88 11.54
N ALA A 644 -26.72 -12.79 11.55
CA ALA A 644 -26.47 -14.22 11.64
C ALA A 644 -25.74 -14.77 10.39
N LEU A 645 -26.01 -14.22 9.20
CA LEU A 645 -25.26 -14.58 7.99
C LEU A 645 -23.81 -14.04 8.05
N LEU A 646 -23.61 -12.82 8.54
CA LEU A 646 -22.27 -12.27 8.79
C LEU A 646 -21.49 -13.10 9.82
N ASP A 647 -22.12 -13.49 10.93
CA ASP A 647 -21.50 -14.36 11.94
C ASP A 647 -21.12 -15.73 11.35
N ARG A 648 -21.95 -16.29 10.46
CA ARG A 648 -21.64 -17.51 9.73
C ARG A 648 -20.37 -17.36 8.88
N LEU A 649 -20.25 -16.27 8.11
CA LEU A 649 -19.04 -15.98 7.33
C LEU A 649 -17.83 -15.77 8.24
N ALA A 650 -17.96 -14.94 9.28
CA ALA A 650 -16.89 -14.61 10.21
C ALA A 650 -16.31 -15.85 10.92
N ARG A 651 -17.14 -16.87 11.20
CA ARG A 651 -16.69 -18.11 11.86
C ARG A 651 -16.25 -19.21 10.91
N ARG A 652 -16.88 -19.33 9.73
CA ARG A 652 -16.82 -20.56 8.92
C ARG A 652 -16.27 -20.38 7.51
N ASP A 653 -16.15 -19.16 6.98
CA ASP A 653 -15.56 -19.00 5.64
C ASP A 653 -14.14 -19.57 5.65
N PRO A 654 -13.70 -20.33 4.64
CA PRO A 654 -12.34 -20.87 4.58
C PRO A 654 -11.27 -19.77 4.50
N LEU A 655 -11.57 -18.62 3.89
CA LEU A 655 -10.59 -17.54 3.72
C LEU A 655 -10.63 -16.55 4.88
N ARG A 656 -9.46 -16.32 5.47
CA ARG A 656 -9.29 -15.37 6.57
C ARG A 656 -9.71 -13.95 6.19
N ILE A 657 -9.44 -13.52 4.96
CA ILE A 657 -9.82 -12.17 4.49
C ILE A 657 -11.33 -11.96 4.55
N VAL A 658 -12.14 -12.97 4.18
CA VAL A 658 -13.60 -12.91 4.26
C VAL A 658 -14.05 -12.92 5.73
N ARG A 659 -13.41 -13.74 6.57
CA ARG A 659 -13.71 -13.78 8.01
C ARG A 659 -13.45 -12.44 8.69
N LEU A 660 -12.30 -11.81 8.42
CA LEU A 660 -11.93 -10.50 8.95
C LEU A 660 -12.92 -9.43 8.48
N ALA A 661 -13.21 -9.37 7.18
CA ALA A 661 -14.19 -8.44 6.65
C ALA A 661 -15.57 -8.62 7.31
N ALA A 662 -16.01 -9.87 7.52
CA ALA A 662 -17.29 -10.17 8.16
C ALA A 662 -17.30 -9.80 9.65
N ALA A 663 -16.21 -10.02 10.37
CA ALA A 663 -16.03 -9.60 11.76
C ALA A 663 -16.06 -8.06 11.89
N GLU A 664 -15.36 -7.35 11.00
CA GLU A 664 -15.40 -5.88 10.93
C GLU A 664 -16.81 -5.37 10.60
N ALA A 665 -17.51 -6.03 9.68
CA ALA A 665 -18.89 -5.72 9.35
C ALA A 665 -19.84 -5.92 10.55
N LEU A 666 -19.68 -6.99 11.34
CA LEU A 666 -20.44 -7.19 12.58
C LEU A 666 -20.18 -6.07 13.59
N ALA A 667 -18.91 -5.73 13.82
CA ALA A 667 -18.52 -4.68 14.75
C ALA A 667 -19.07 -3.32 14.31
N ALA A 668 -18.99 -2.99 13.02
CA ALA A 668 -19.55 -1.77 12.45
C ALA A 668 -21.09 -1.71 12.58
N ALA A 669 -21.77 -2.86 12.58
CA ALA A 669 -23.20 -2.96 12.81
C ALA A 669 -23.60 -2.99 14.30
N GLY A 670 -22.63 -2.80 15.21
CA GLY A 670 -22.84 -2.80 16.67
C GLY A 670 -23.03 -4.20 17.28
N ALA A 671 -22.69 -5.26 16.54
CA ALA A 671 -22.73 -6.64 17.03
C ALA A 671 -21.35 -7.09 17.53
N GLN A 672 -21.33 -8.04 18.46
CA GLN A 672 -20.07 -8.61 18.93
C GLN A 672 -19.47 -9.54 17.87
N ALA A 673 -18.31 -9.16 17.34
CA ALA A 673 -17.60 -9.97 16.38
C ALA A 673 -16.99 -11.23 17.04
N PRO A 674 -17.02 -12.40 16.39
CA PRO A 674 -16.29 -13.56 16.86
C PRO A 674 -14.77 -13.33 16.81
N PRO A 675 -13.99 -14.00 17.68
CA PRO A 675 -12.55 -14.01 17.54
C PRO A 675 -12.17 -14.68 16.20
N ASP A 676 -11.19 -14.12 15.51
CA ASP A 676 -10.66 -14.69 14.27
C ASP A 676 -10.00 -16.04 14.56
N PRO A 677 -10.44 -17.15 13.93
CA PRO A 677 -9.86 -18.48 14.15
C PRO A 677 -8.41 -18.60 13.65
N GLY A 678 -7.85 -17.57 13.00
CA GLY A 678 -6.47 -17.55 12.52
C GLY A 678 -6.40 -17.77 11.01
N PRO A 679 -5.25 -18.12 10.43
CA PRO A 679 -5.11 -18.30 8.99
C PRO A 679 -5.78 -19.57 8.44
N GLN A 680 -6.02 -19.60 7.12
CA GLN A 680 -6.65 -20.72 6.41
C GLN A 680 -5.77 -21.98 6.46
N GLU A 681 -6.26 -23.12 6.95
CA GLU A 681 -5.51 -24.37 6.91
C GLU A 681 -5.09 -24.76 5.47
N THR A 682 -3.80 -25.06 5.28
CA THR A 682 -3.24 -25.43 3.97
C THR A 682 -3.38 -26.92 3.67
N HIS A 683 -3.52 -27.75 4.71
CA HIS A 683 -3.51 -29.22 4.64
C HIS A 683 -2.24 -29.81 3.97
N TRP A 684 -1.15 -29.05 3.96
CA TRP A 684 0.12 -29.50 3.39
C TRP A 684 0.74 -30.61 4.24
N THR A 685 1.22 -31.65 3.55
CA THR A 685 2.05 -32.70 4.11
C THR A 685 3.49 -32.23 4.26
N ARG A 686 4.29 -32.96 5.05
CA ARG A 686 5.73 -32.72 5.17
C ARG A 686 6.44 -32.70 3.80
N GLU A 687 6.01 -33.55 2.86
CA GLU A 687 6.57 -33.60 1.52
C GLU A 687 6.19 -32.38 0.67
N ASP A 688 4.99 -31.82 0.86
CA ASP A 688 4.57 -30.58 0.19
C ASP A 688 5.46 -29.40 0.62
N TYR A 689 5.76 -29.29 1.92
CA TYR A 689 6.72 -28.29 2.43
C TYR A 689 8.13 -28.52 1.86
N ALA A 690 8.60 -29.77 1.84
CA ALA A 690 9.90 -30.10 1.27
C ALA A 690 9.97 -29.75 -0.23
N SER A 691 8.89 -29.99 -0.97
CA SER A 691 8.76 -29.63 -2.38
C SER A 691 8.76 -28.11 -2.57
N ALA A 692 8.02 -27.37 -1.75
CA ALA A 692 7.99 -25.92 -1.77
C ALA A 692 9.38 -25.32 -1.53
N LEU A 693 10.11 -25.81 -0.52
CA LEU A 693 11.47 -25.38 -0.22
C LEU A 693 12.44 -25.64 -1.38
N ARG A 694 12.40 -26.82 -1.99
CA ARG A 694 13.25 -27.13 -3.17
C ARG A 694 12.90 -26.26 -4.37
N SER A 695 11.61 -26.01 -4.59
CA SER A 695 11.13 -25.14 -5.66
C SER A 695 11.60 -23.71 -5.47
N ALA A 696 11.50 -23.17 -4.26
CA ALA A 696 11.92 -21.81 -3.93
C ALA A 696 13.44 -21.65 -4.02
N ALA A 697 14.21 -22.63 -3.54
CA ALA A 697 15.67 -22.60 -3.62
C ALA A 697 16.21 -22.65 -5.06
N GLY A 698 15.47 -23.27 -6.00
CA GLY A 698 15.87 -23.36 -7.41
C GLY A 698 15.52 -22.13 -8.25
N ALA A 699 14.49 -21.36 -7.87
CA ALA A 699 14.03 -20.21 -8.62
C ALA A 699 14.91 -18.99 -8.33
N GLU A 700 15.79 -18.64 -9.27
CA GLU A 700 16.77 -17.56 -9.08
C GLU A 700 16.25 -16.18 -9.48
N THR A 701 15.51 -16.11 -10.60
CA THR A 701 15.12 -14.81 -11.18
C THR A 701 13.75 -14.88 -11.83
N ALA A 702 12.92 -13.89 -11.58
CA ALA A 702 11.71 -13.61 -12.35
C ALA A 702 12.02 -12.55 -13.41
N ILE A 703 11.60 -12.79 -14.66
CA ILE A 703 11.75 -11.89 -15.79
C ILE A 703 10.37 -11.37 -16.15
N LEU A 704 10.12 -10.10 -15.87
CA LEU A 704 8.88 -9.40 -16.20
C LEU A 704 9.06 -8.72 -17.54
N VAL A 705 8.31 -9.15 -18.55
CA VAL A 705 8.30 -8.53 -19.88
C VAL A 705 7.17 -7.52 -19.92
N THR A 706 7.51 -6.26 -20.18
CA THR A 706 6.56 -5.16 -20.32
C THR A 706 6.75 -4.47 -21.66
N ALA A 707 5.78 -3.67 -22.09
CA ALA A 707 5.93 -2.83 -23.28
C ALA A 707 7.13 -1.85 -23.18
N GLY A 708 7.55 -1.50 -21.97
CA GLY A 708 8.72 -0.66 -21.69
C GLY A 708 10.05 -1.42 -21.70
N GLY A 709 10.04 -2.75 -21.79
CA GLY A 709 11.21 -3.63 -21.76
C GLY A 709 11.16 -4.68 -20.64
N GLU A 710 12.28 -5.35 -20.41
CA GLU A 710 12.39 -6.44 -19.43
C GLU A 710 12.94 -5.96 -18.08
N ILE A 711 12.31 -6.40 -16.99
CA ILE A 711 12.77 -6.19 -15.62
C ILE A 711 13.16 -7.56 -15.05
N GLU A 712 14.42 -7.72 -14.64
CA GLU A 712 14.90 -8.94 -14.00
C GLU A 712 14.90 -8.76 -12.48
N VAL A 713 14.21 -9.65 -11.78
CA VAL A 713 14.04 -9.63 -10.31
C VAL A 713 14.68 -10.88 -9.72
N ALA A 714 15.73 -10.72 -8.90
CA ALA A 714 16.29 -11.81 -8.13
C ALA A 714 15.32 -12.21 -7.01
N LEU A 715 15.01 -13.51 -6.88
CA LEU A 715 14.05 -14.03 -5.90
C LEU A 715 14.75 -14.50 -4.63
N PHE A 716 14.12 -14.27 -3.47
CA PHE A 716 14.67 -14.58 -2.14
C PHE A 716 14.00 -15.82 -1.55
N GLY A 717 14.16 -16.96 -2.24
CA GLY A 717 13.52 -18.24 -1.87
C GLY A 717 13.99 -18.83 -0.53
N ASP A 718 15.08 -18.33 0.03
CA ASP A 718 15.58 -18.64 1.36
C ASP A 718 14.93 -17.78 2.46
N ALA A 719 14.65 -16.51 2.18
CA ALA A 719 14.03 -15.60 3.14
C ALA A 719 12.50 -15.79 3.23
N ALA A 720 11.87 -16.07 2.08
CA ALA A 720 10.42 -16.19 1.90
C ALA A 720 10.04 -17.40 1.01
N PRO A 721 10.37 -18.64 1.43
CA PRO A 721 10.20 -19.83 0.61
C PRO A 721 8.76 -20.09 0.15
N LEU A 722 7.76 -19.93 1.03
CA LEU A 722 6.38 -20.20 0.66
C LEU A 722 5.83 -19.15 -0.30
N THR A 723 6.20 -17.88 -0.10
CA THR A 723 5.85 -16.77 -0.98
C THR A 723 6.45 -16.96 -2.37
N VAL A 724 7.76 -17.26 -2.46
CA VAL A 724 8.44 -17.51 -3.74
C VAL A 724 7.85 -18.74 -4.43
N HIS A 725 7.61 -19.83 -3.71
CA HIS A 725 7.00 -21.03 -4.29
C HIS A 725 5.63 -20.74 -4.92
N ARG A 726 4.75 -20.05 -4.20
CA ARG A 726 3.41 -19.71 -4.70
C ARG A 726 3.45 -18.72 -5.85
N PHE A 727 4.31 -17.71 -5.76
CA PHE A 727 4.54 -16.77 -6.85
C PHE A 727 4.97 -17.51 -8.12
N VAL A 728 6.01 -18.35 -8.04
CA VAL A 728 6.51 -19.18 -9.15
C VAL A 728 5.40 -20.03 -9.76
N ARG A 729 4.52 -20.64 -8.95
CA ARG A 729 3.39 -21.44 -9.46
C ARG A 729 2.38 -20.60 -10.24
N SER A 730 2.08 -19.39 -9.79
CA SER A 730 1.24 -18.47 -10.54
C SER A 730 1.89 -17.99 -11.84
N VAL A 731 3.22 -17.78 -11.83
CA VAL A 731 3.98 -17.51 -13.06
C VAL A 731 3.86 -18.66 -14.07
N GLU A 732 4.14 -19.89 -13.63
CA GLU A 732 4.10 -21.08 -14.48
C GLU A 732 2.70 -21.39 -15.02
N SER A 733 1.65 -20.95 -14.32
CA SER A 733 0.25 -21.11 -14.73
C SER A 733 -0.23 -20.02 -15.68
N GLY A 734 0.57 -18.96 -15.89
CA GLY A 734 0.20 -17.82 -16.74
C GLY A 734 -0.75 -16.83 -16.05
N ASP A 735 -0.91 -16.88 -14.72
CA ASP A 735 -1.86 -16.03 -13.97
C ASP A 735 -1.56 -14.52 -14.10
N TYR A 736 -0.31 -14.17 -14.43
CA TYR A 736 0.18 -12.80 -14.58
C TYR A 736 0.21 -12.32 -16.04
N ASP A 737 0.05 -13.21 -17.01
CA ASP A 737 0.21 -12.88 -18.43
C ASP A 737 -0.99 -12.06 -18.91
N GLY A 738 -0.71 -10.93 -19.57
CA GLY A 738 -1.74 -9.96 -19.95
C GLY A 738 -2.33 -9.18 -18.76
N GLY A 739 -1.77 -9.34 -17.56
CA GLY A 739 -2.08 -8.52 -16.39
C GLY A 739 -1.78 -7.04 -16.64
N LEU A 740 -2.46 -6.15 -15.91
CA LEU A 740 -2.25 -4.71 -15.99
C LEU A 740 -1.82 -4.21 -14.62
N TRP A 741 -0.86 -3.28 -14.57
CA TRP A 741 -0.52 -2.55 -13.36
C TRP A 741 -1.75 -1.75 -12.87
N HIS A 742 -2.56 -2.36 -12.00
CA HIS A 742 -3.84 -1.81 -11.57
C HIS A 742 -3.66 -0.66 -10.59
N ARG A 743 -2.49 -0.55 -9.96
CA ARG A 743 -2.15 0.54 -9.04
C ARG A 743 -0.69 0.94 -9.20
N VAL A 744 -0.44 2.17 -9.63
CA VAL A 744 0.91 2.75 -9.66
C VAL A 744 0.87 4.07 -8.93
N VAL A 745 1.52 4.13 -7.76
CA VAL A 745 1.59 5.35 -6.95
C VAL A 745 3.02 5.89 -7.04
N PRO A 746 3.23 7.06 -7.68
CA PRO A 746 4.54 7.68 -7.78
C PRO A 746 5.20 7.86 -6.41
N ASP A 747 6.51 7.62 -6.34
CA ASP A 747 7.28 7.65 -5.07
C ASP A 747 6.74 6.69 -3.98
N PHE A 748 6.05 5.63 -4.39
CA PHE A 748 5.59 4.59 -3.48
C PHE A 748 5.81 3.19 -4.07
N VAL A 749 4.81 2.66 -4.78
CA VAL A 749 4.85 1.29 -5.32
C VAL A 749 4.10 1.19 -6.65
N ALA A 750 4.56 0.28 -7.50
CA ALA A 750 3.80 -0.27 -8.62
C ALA A 750 3.29 -1.66 -8.24
N GLN A 751 1.99 -1.90 -8.33
CA GLN A 751 1.32 -3.11 -7.85
C GLN A 751 0.55 -3.81 -8.96
N ASP A 752 0.68 -5.14 -9.03
CA ASP A 752 -0.02 -6.02 -9.95
C ASP A 752 -0.37 -7.38 -9.30
N GLY A 753 -0.85 -8.36 -10.08
CA GLY A 753 -1.21 -9.70 -9.66
C GLY A 753 -2.66 -9.85 -9.20
N CYS A 754 -3.53 -8.89 -9.52
CA CYS A 754 -4.95 -8.97 -9.22
C CYS A 754 -5.70 -9.67 -10.37
N PRO A 755 -6.30 -10.86 -10.16
CA PRO A 755 -7.02 -11.58 -11.23
C PRO A 755 -8.18 -10.75 -11.82
N ARG A 756 -8.83 -9.94 -10.97
CA ARG A 756 -9.90 -9.01 -11.35
C ARG A 756 -9.39 -7.73 -12.05
N GLY A 757 -8.10 -7.41 -11.94
CA GLY A 757 -7.49 -6.20 -12.49
C GLY A 757 -7.87 -4.89 -11.78
N ASP A 758 -8.63 -4.94 -10.68
CA ASP A 758 -9.15 -3.77 -9.95
C ASP A 758 -8.55 -3.59 -8.55
N GLY A 759 -7.61 -4.46 -8.16
CA GLY A 759 -6.98 -4.48 -6.84
C GLY A 759 -7.77 -5.21 -5.75
N TRP A 760 -9.01 -5.64 -6.00
CA TRP A 760 -9.87 -6.27 -4.98
C TRP A 760 -9.96 -7.79 -5.10
N GLY A 761 -9.48 -8.38 -6.19
CA GLY A 761 -9.47 -9.83 -6.40
C GLY A 761 -8.30 -10.57 -5.77
N GLY A 762 -8.49 -11.86 -5.52
CA GLY A 762 -7.47 -12.78 -4.99
C GLY A 762 -7.48 -14.16 -5.65
N PRO A 763 -6.52 -15.03 -5.35
CA PRO A 763 -6.37 -16.32 -6.03
C PRO A 763 -7.14 -17.48 -5.34
N GLY A 764 -8.03 -17.18 -4.40
CA GLY A 764 -8.77 -18.20 -3.63
C GLY A 764 -7.94 -18.92 -2.55
N TRP A 765 -6.75 -18.43 -2.22
CA TRP A 765 -5.89 -18.92 -1.14
C TRP A 765 -5.11 -17.77 -0.50
N THR A 766 -4.63 -17.97 0.73
CA THR A 766 -3.74 -17.01 1.42
C THR A 766 -2.43 -17.63 1.89
N ILE A 767 -1.37 -16.82 1.91
CA ILE A 767 -0.03 -17.14 2.41
C ILE A 767 0.23 -16.34 3.68
N ARG A 768 1.01 -16.96 4.57
CA ARG A 768 1.46 -16.36 5.83
C ARG A 768 2.55 -15.35 5.55
N CYS A 769 2.58 -14.27 6.32
CA CYS A 769 3.66 -13.31 6.20
C CYS A 769 5.00 -13.94 6.63
N GLU A 770 5.99 -13.93 5.73
CA GLU A 770 7.36 -14.38 5.96
C GLU A 770 8.24 -13.14 6.22
N ILE A 771 7.91 -12.42 7.30
CA ILE A 771 8.54 -11.14 7.62
C ILE A 771 10.05 -11.32 7.88
N GLY A 772 10.86 -10.56 7.15
CA GLY A 772 12.33 -10.54 7.28
C GLY A 772 12.87 -9.17 7.66
N ALA A 773 14.19 -9.08 7.86
CA ALA A 773 14.90 -7.86 8.23
C ALA A 773 15.26 -6.97 7.03
N ASP A 774 14.97 -7.43 5.81
CA ASP A 774 15.21 -6.65 4.59
C ASP A 774 14.27 -5.45 4.53
N GLY A 775 14.85 -4.29 4.16
CA GLY A 775 14.12 -3.06 3.99
C GLY A 775 13.58 -2.88 2.56
N TYR A 776 12.57 -2.03 2.43
CA TYR A 776 12.05 -1.62 1.13
C TYR A 776 12.87 -0.47 0.55
N THR A 777 13.73 -0.80 -0.41
CA THR A 777 14.49 0.14 -1.23
C THR A 777 13.94 0.13 -2.67
N PRO A 778 14.28 1.09 -3.54
CA PRO A 778 13.86 1.04 -4.94
C PRO A 778 14.18 -0.32 -5.59
N GLY A 779 13.19 -0.90 -6.25
CA GLY A 779 13.28 -2.22 -6.90
C GLY A 779 12.95 -3.41 -5.99
N THR A 780 12.78 -3.21 -4.68
CA THR A 780 12.38 -4.30 -3.76
C THR A 780 10.97 -4.79 -4.10
N MET A 781 10.79 -6.10 -4.22
CA MET A 781 9.53 -6.77 -4.49
C MET A 781 8.89 -7.27 -3.19
N GLY A 782 7.63 -6.88 -2.97
CA GLY A 782 6.85 -7.23 -1.77
C GLY A 782 5.50 -7.85 -2.09
N MET A 783 5.01 -8.68 -1.16
CA MET A 783 3.67 -9.29 -1.26
C MET A 783 2.62 -8.29 -0.78
N ALA A 784 1.59 -8.00 -1.60
CA ALA A 784 0.50 -7.12 -1.19
C ALA A 784 -0.43 -7.85 -0.21
N LEU A 785 -0.93 -7.11 0.78
CA LEU A 785 -1.69 -7.66 1.89
C LEU A 785 -2.95 -6.80 2.13
N SER A 786 -4.08 -7.43 2.41
CA SER A 786 -5.30 -6.79 2.94
C SER A 786 -5.38 -6.86 4.48
N GLY A 787 -4.24 -7.20 5.11
CA GLY A 787 -4.09 -7.51 6.52
C GLY A 787 -2.95 -8.51 6.71
N LYS A 788 -2.37 -8.61 7.92
CA LYS A 788 -1.33 -9.63 8.20
C LYS A 788 -1.84 -11.01 7.76
N ASP A 789 -1.00 -11.88 7.22
CA ASP A 789 -1.32 -13.24 6.72
C ASP A 789 -2.48 -13.34 5.71
N THR A 790 -2.61 -12.35 4.82
CA THR A 790 -3.58 -12.36 3.72
C THR A 790 -2.91 -12.28 2.34
N GLY A 791 -1.60 -12.56 2.26
CA GLY A 791 -0.87 -12.53 0.99
C GLY A 791 -1.46 -13.52 -0.02
N GLY A 792 -1.54 -13.12 -1.28
CA GLY A 792 -2.17 -13.91 -2.34
C GLY A 792 -1.32 -13.90 -3.60
N SER A 793 -1.94 -13.57 -4.73
CA SER A 793 -1.27 -13.40 -6.02
C SER A 793 -0.75 -11.98 -6.25
N GLN A 794 -1.26 -11.00 -5.50
CA GLN A 794 -0.92 -9.59 -5.70
C GLN A 794 0.45 -9.24 -5.13
N PHE A 795 1.31 -8.62 -5.93
CA PHE A 795 2.65 -8.18 -5.53
C PHE A 795 2.88 -6.72 -5.90
N PHE A 796 3.92 -6.12 -5.33
CA PHE A 796 4.35 -4.77 -5.69
C PHE A 796 5.87 -4.64 -5.80
N LEU A 797 6.31 -3.67 -6.59
CA LEU A 797 7.70 -3.20 -6.66
C LEU A 797 7.78 -1.80 -6.04
N ALA A 798 8.69 -1.61 -5.09
CA ALA A 798 8.95 -0.31 -4.48
C ALA A 798 9.64 0.64 -5.47
N LEU A 799 9.11 1.85 -5.62
CA LEU A 799 9.64 2.89 -6.52
C LEU A 799 10.59 3.86 -5.80
N SER A 800 10.55 3.87 -4.47
CA SER A 800 11.46 4.62 -3.60
C SER A 800 11.64 3.91 -2.26
N ASP A 801 12.43 4.48 -1.35
CA ASP A 801 12.61 3.92 -0.02
C ASP A 801 11.29 3.94 0.78
N GLN A 802 10.84 2.78 1.30
CA GLN A 802 9.59 2.63 2.07
C GLN A 802 9.78 2.08 3.49
N PRO A 803 10.50 2.78 4.40
CA PRO A 803 10.76 2.31 5.78
C PRO A 803 9.55 1.94 6.65
N HIS A 804 8.37 2.39 6.24
CA HIS A 804 7.13 2.10 6.97
C HIS A 804 6.52 0.74 6.60
N LEU A 805 6.98 0.12 5.51
CA LEU A 805 6.63 -1.24 5.13
C LEU A 805 7.55 -2.28 5.79
N ASP A 806 8.75 -1.87 6.24
CA ASP A 806 9.75 -2.71 6.89
C ASP A 806 9.18 -3.46 8.11
N GLY A 807 9.37 -4.78 8.13
CA GLY A 807 8.84 -5.65 9.18
C GLY A 807 7.32 -5.84 9.18
N ARG A 808 6.62 -5.43 8.12
CA ARG A 808 5.15 -5.58 7.99
C ARG A 808 4.71 -6.37 6.77
N TYR A 809 5.49 -6.31 5.70
CA TYR A 809 5.23 -6.99 4.44
C TYR A 809 6.37 -7.99 4.15
N THR A 810 6.04 -9.07 3.42
CA THR A 810 7.05 -10.04 2.99
C THR A 810 7.86 -9.44 1.84
N VAL A 811 9.17 -9.34 2.01
CA VAL A 811 10.12 -9.08 0.92
C VAL A 811 10.53 -10.42 0.33
N PHE A 812 10.31 -10.62 -0.97
CA PHE A 812 10.59 -11.92 -1.62
C PHE A 812 11.39 -11.79 -2.93
N GLY A 813 11.82 -10.59 -3.29
CA GLY A 813 12.75 -10.39 -4.39
C GLY A 813 13.21 -8.94 -4.54
N ARG A 814 14.10 -8.70 -5.49
CA ARG A 814 14.58 -7.35 -5.85
C ARG A 814 15.00 -7.26 -7.30
N ALA A 815 14.59 -6.20 -7.98
CA ALA A 815 15.02 -5.87 -9.33
C ALA A 815 16.55 -5.67 -9.38
N VAL A 816 17.20 -6.43 -10.26
CA VAL A 816 18.64 -6.38 -10.53
C VAL A 816 18.95 -5.78 -11.90
N ARG A 817 17.97 -5.75 -12.82
CA ARG A 817 18.03 -5.09 -14.14
C ARG A 817 16.66 -4.51 -14.51
N GLY A 818 16.64 -3.51 -15.39
CA GLY A 818 15.40 -2.82 -15.80
C GLY A 818 14.93 -1.76 -14.79
N MET A 819 15.83 -1.23 -13.96
CA MET A 819 15.49 -0.19 -12.99
C MET A 819 15.04 1.11 -13.66
N GLU A 820 15.58 1.42 -14.84
CA GLU A 820 15.20 2.54 -15.68
C GLU A 820 13.76 2.43 -16.22
N ILE A 821 13.27 1.20 -16.42
CA ILE A 821 11.89 0.93 -16.83
C ILE A 821 10.97 1.13 -15.63
N LEU A 822 11.36 0.57 -14.48
CA LEU A 822 10.60 0.64 -13.22
C LEU A 822 10.49 2.06 -12.66
N LEU A 823 11.60 2.81 -12.64
CA LEU A 823 11.68 4.15 -12.04
C LEU A 823 11.42 5.30 -13.03
N GLY A 824 11.42 5.01 -14.33
CA GLY A 824 11.06 5.95 -15.37
C GLY A 824 9.57 5.92 -15.69
N ASP A 825 9.23 6.18 -16.95
CA ASP A 825 7.85 6.20 -17.43
C ASP A 825 7.40 4.84 -18.03
N GLY A 826 8.18 3.77 -17.80
CA GLY A 826 7.97 2.44 -18.37
C GLY A 826 6.80 1.68 -17.76
N ILE A 827 6.40 2.02 -16.53
CA ILE A 827 5.26 1.43 -15.83
C ILE A 827 4.22 2.51 -15.53
N ARG A 828 3.05 2.40 -16.16
CA ARG A 828 1.93 3.32 -16.00
C ARG A 828 0.68 2.57 -15.58
N GLN A 829 -0.10 3.16 -14.68
CA GLN A 829 -1.32 2.54 -14.19
C GLN A 829 -2.30 2.29 -15.35
N GLY A 830 -2.74 1.05 -15.49
CA GLY A 830 -3.68 0.60 -16.53
C GLY A 830 -3.15 0.59 -17.97
N ASP A 831 -2.05 1.28 -18.27
CA ASP A 831 -1.51 1.45 -19.63
C ASP A 831 -0.46 0.38 -19.98
N THR A 832 0.34 -0.07 -19.00
CA THR A 832 1.38 -1.07 -19.24
C THR A 832 0.87 -2.44 -18.82
N ALA A 833 0.81 -3.38 -19.77
CA ALA A 833 0.57 -4.79 -19.45
C ALA A 833 1.88 -5.51 -19.08
N ILE A 834 1.78 -6.49 -18.19
CA ILE A 834 2.78 -7.56 -18.11
C ILE A 834 2.50 -8.47 -19.31
N GLU A 835 3.30 -8.34 -20.37
CA GLU A 835 3.13 -9.14 -21.59
C GLU A 835 3.37 -10.62 -21.30
N SER A 836 4.39 -10.91 -20.50
CA SER A 836 4.61 -12.23 -19.92
C SER A 836 5.49 -12.15 -18.69
N LEU A 837 5.35 -13.13 -17.81
CA LEU A 837 6.23 -13.29 -16.65
C LEU A 837 6.88 -14.69 -16.68
N ARG A 838 8.20 -14.77 -16.52
CA ARG A 838 8.96 -16.03 -16.68
C ARG A 838 9.90 -16.27 -15.50
N ILE A 839 10.09 -17.53 -15.11
CA ILE A 839 11.07 -17.92 -14.08
C ILE A 839 12.32 -18.49 -14.72
N ARG A 840 13.49 -17.99 -14.31
CA ARG A 840 14.80 -18.55 -14.60
C ARG A 840 15.29 -19.31 -13.36
N TYR A 841 15.62 -20.58 -13.58
CA TYR A 841 16.13 -21.49 -12.56
C TYR A 841 17.66 -21.57 -12.57
N GLY A 842 18.26 -21.75 -11.41
CA GLY A 842 19.70 -21.94 -11.22
C GLY A 842 20.15 -23.37 -11.54
N GLY A 843 21.18 -23.52 -12.37
CA GLY A 843 21.72 -24.82 -12.80
C GLY A 843 20.84 -25.55 -13.83
N GLU A 844 21.45 -26.43 -14.64
CA GLU A 844 20.80 -27.10 -15.78
C GLU A 844 19.51 -27.86 -15.39
N ARG A 845 18.35 -27.22 -15.52
CA ARG A 845 17.12 -27.88 -15.96
C ARG A 845 16.96 -27.68 -17.47
N GLN A 846 17.92 -28.19 -18.24
CA GLN A 846 17.61 -28.64 -19.59
C GLN A 846 17.04 -30.06 -19.48
N GLY A 847 15.72 -30.18 -19.66
CA GLY A 847 15.09 -31.45 -20.02
C GLY A 847 14.41 -32.22 -18.89
N ALA A 848 13.13 -31.95 -18.70
CA ALA A 848 12.12 -33.00 -18.74
C ALA A 848 10.79 -32.33 -19.14
N ARG A 849 10.40 -32.55 -20.39
CA ARG A 849 9.05 -32.29 -20.87
C ARG A 849 8.06 -33.21 -20.19
#